data_AF-A0A545SA10-F1
#
_entry.id   AF-A0A545SA10-F1
#
_cell.length_a   1.000
_cell.length_b   1.000
_cell.length_c   1.000
_cell.angle_alpha   90.00
_cell.angle_beta   90.00
_cell.angle_gamma   90.00
#
_symmetry.space_group_name_H-M   'P 1'
#
loop_
_entity.id
_entity.type
_entity.pdbx_description
1 polymer ?
#
loop_
_entity_poly.entity_id
_entity_poly.type
_entity_poly.pdbx_seq_one_letter_code
_entity_poly.pdbx_strand_id
1 'polypeptide(L)'
;MNLGLFVRSAIMVIATVVAVSHARAQTQSAAAVAKEAFIYGFPIVAGYETLYKQAVDRAGPDFKAPFDSIGHSSRVATSQDTQFVTPNSDTPYSYVWMDLRAEPLVITMPGIEKGRYYSAQLIDLYTHNFGYLGTRNHGNAGGDFLIAGPDWKGAIPSGIKAIIVSETRIAYALFRTQMFNPADLKNVQAVQAQYRVRTLSQYLDTPAPAAATAIDWPKPVAGMTKTAAMFPYLNFLLQFCPTHPSEEAMRERFATLGIGAGLVFDPAKLAPDAAKAVDQAIASAWNDEKDRRARMIAGEFSQSDIFGDRRFMNGDYLRRFVAADLGIYGNTKEEAVYPNYFSDSEGRPLDAASNRYTLRFEKGQLPPANAFWSLTMYDGKTKLLVENPLQRYLINSPMANAFKADRDGSVTLYLQKDSPGAALESNWLPAPAGPFYAILRIYLPKAEVLDGRWKHPPLIRVGTGETTGVAATGAALATTDTRIGRLEFERGYPSQATVKTLFDQMDFQRATQAYLWSLPLMGFAQWQHEHEQVFGAEDTDLVMYNSYRDKLGLLTANATTPYILGFPNLGRTGPLVIEIPPGPTAGGISDMWQMGVGNGDFGEAGPDKAMGDKLLILGPGQEDPKAAGYRVVRSPTVSVFIGFRVLSPDPQAGKALLDKFRIYPYS
;
A
#
# COMPACT_ATOMS: atom_id res chain seq x y z
N MET A 1 -37.26 50.62 -20.90
CA MET A 1 -36.72 49.26 -20.66
C MET A 1 -35.25 49.40 -20.30
N ASN A 2 -34.88 49.06 -19.06
CA ASN A 2 -33.60 49.44 -18.47
C ASN A 2 -32.52 48.37 -18.73
N LEU A 3 -31.73 48.57 -19.79
CA LEU A 3 -30.66 47.66 -20.23
C LEU A 3 -29.56 47.45 -19.17
N GLY A 4 -29.36 48.43 -18.27
CA GLY A 4 -28.38 48.36 -17.18
C GLY A 4 -28.72 47.38 -16.05
N LEU A 5 -29.99 46.98 -15.90
CA LEU A 5 -30.40 46.02 -14.87
C LEU A 5 -30.13 44.57 -15.30
N PHE A 6 -30.29 44.26 -16.60
CA PHE A 6 -30.05 42.91 -17.14
C PHE A 6 -28.56 42.54 -17.19
N VAL A 7 -27.69 43.49 -17.52
CA VAL A 7 -26.24 43.26 -17.58
C VAL A 7 -25.65 43.02 -16.18
N ARG A 8 -26.14 43.74 -15.16
CA ARG A 8 -25.70 43.52 -13.76
C ARG A 8 -26.18 42.17 -13.21
N SER A 9 -27.41 41.76 -13.51
CA SER A 9 -27.93 40.44 -13.11
C SER A 9 -27.20 39.28 -13.81
N ALA A 10 -26.87 39.41 -15.10
CA ALA A 10 -26.14 38.39 -15.84
C ALA A 10 -24.69 38.24 -15.35
N ILE A 11 -23.99 39.34 -15.05
CA ILE A 11 -22.63 39.31 -14.48
C ILE A 11 -22.64 38.70 -13.08
N MET A 12 -23.65 39.00 -12.26
CA MET A 12 -23.76 38.43 -10.91
C MET A 12 -24.08 36.93 -10.93
N VAL A 13 -24.93 36.46 -11.85
CA VAL A 13 -25.21 35.02 -12.05
C VAL A 13 -23.98 34.28 -12.57
N ILE A 14 -23.25 34.85 -13.54
CA ILE A 14 -22.01 34.24 -14.07
C ILE A 14 -20.91 34.20 -12.99
N ALA A 15 -20.72 35.28 -12.22
CA ALA A 15 -19.76 35.29 -11.11
C ALA A 15 -20.14 34.28 -10.02
N THR A 16 -21.43 34.12 -9.73
CA THR A 16 -21.92 33.13 -8.76
C THR A 16 -21.76 31.70 -9.28
N VAL A 17 -22.03 31.44 -10.56
CA VAL A 17 -21.83 30.11 -11.17
C VAL A 17 -20.35 29.75 -11.25
N VAL A 18 -19.46 30.69 -11.58
CA VAL A 18 -18.01 30.47 -11.60
C VAL A 18 -17.45 30.25 -10.19
N ALA A 19 -17.90 31.04 -9.21
CA ALA A 19 -17.54 30.86 -7.81
C ALA A 19 -18.04 29.51 -7.23
N VAL A 20 -19.27 29.11 -7.56
CA VAL A 20 -19.83 27.81 -7.17
C VAL A 20 -19.10 26.66 -7.88
N SER A 21 -18.68 26.83 -9.13
CA SER A 21 -17.91 25.82 -9.88
C SER A 21 -16.49 25.67 -9.36
N HIS A 22 -15.80 26.78 -9.04
CA HIS A 22 -14.49 26.77 -8.38
C HIS A 22 -14.58 26.18 -6.97
N ALA A 23 -15.56 26.60 -6.16
CA ALA A 23 -15.78 26.03 -4.84
C ALA A 23 -16.08 24.53 -4.92
N ARG A 24 -16.86 24.07 -5.90
CA ARG A 24 -17.18 22.66 -6.11
C ARG A 24 -15.97 21.84 -6.61
N ALA A 25 -15.16 22.37 -7.52
CA ALA A 25 -13.92 21.74 -7.96
C ALA A 25 -12.86 21.67 -6.84
N GLN A 26 -12.74 22.73 -6.04
CA GLN A 26 -11.86 22.80 -4.88
C GLN A 26 -12.33 21.86 -3.76
N THR A 27 -13.64 21.78 -3.50
CA THR A 27 -14.23 20.82 -2.55
C THR A 27 -14.06 19.36 -3.02
N GLN A 28 -14.18 19.11 -4.32
CA GLN A 28 -13.95 17.79 -4.89
C GLN A 28 -12.46 17.39 -4.84
N SER A 29 -11.54 18.34 -4.95
CA SER A 29 -10.10 18.11 -4.73
C SER A 29 -9.76 17.85 -3.25
N ALA A 30 -10.39 18.58 -2.32
CA ALA A 30 -10.18 18.42 -0.87
C ALA A 30 -10.69 17.08 -0.34
N ALA A 31 -11.86 16.63 -0.80
CA ALA A 31 -12.40 15.31 -0.42
C ALA A 31 -11.50 14.16 -0.89
N ALA A 32 -10.93 14.25 -2.11
CA ALA A 32 -10.00 13.25 -2.61
C ALA A 32 -8.71 13.20 -1.76
N VAL A 33 -8.13 14.36 -1.46
CA VAL A 33 -6.95 14.47 -0.58
C VAL A 33 -7.24 13.95 0.83
N ALA A 34 -8.42 14.25 1.38
CA ALA A 34 -8.84 13.74 2.69
C ALA A 34 -8.96 12.20 2.71
N LYS A 35 -9.50 11.60 1.63
CA LYS A 35 -9.58 10.14 1.47
C LYS A 35 -8.18 9.53 1.43
N GLU A 36 -7.29 10.07 0.60
CA GLU A 36 -5.89 9.61 0.52
C GLU A 36 -5.18 9.71 1.87
N ALA A 37 -5.32 10.84 2.57
CA ALA A 37 -4.73 11.07 3.88
C ALA A 37 -5.27 10.10 4.94
N PHE A 38 -6.58 9.79 4.90
CA PHE A 38 -7.19 8.81 5.79
C PHE A 38 -6.62 7.41 5.54
N ILE A 39 -6.59 6.95 4.28
CA ILE A 39 -6.05 5.62 3.91
C ILE A 39 -4.59 5.51 4.33
N TYR A 40 -3.78 6.53 4.06
CA TYR A 40 -2.37 6.59 4.44
C TYR A 40 -2.17 6.57 5.97
N GLY A 41 -2.94 7.38 6.69
CA GLY A 41 -2.75 7.61 8.11
C GLY A 41 -3.37 6.54 9.01
N PHE A 42 -4.35 5.78 8.52
CA PHE A 42 -5.12 4.85 9.35
C PHE A 42 -4.22 3.84 10.08
N PRO A 43 -3.28 3.13 9.41
CA PRO A 43 -2.40 2.18 10.10
C PRO A 43 -1.56 2.82 11.21
N ILE A 44 -1.08 4.06 10.99
CA ILE A 44 -0.25 4.80 11.94
C ILE A 44 -1.06 5.12 13.20
N VAL A 45 -2.28 5.64 13.02
CA VAL A 45 -3.15 6.05 14.13
C VAL A 45 -3.76 4.83 14.84
N ALA A 46 -4.12 3.77 14.12
CA ALA A 46 -4.55 2.50 14.72
C ALA A 46 -3.42 1.86 15.54
N GLY A 47 -2.17 1.93 15.05
CA GLY A 47 -1.00 1.49 15.80
C GLY A 47 -0.76 2.30 17.07
N TYR A 48 -1.05 3.60 17.02
CA TYR A 48 -0.91 4.48 18.17
C TYR A 48 -1.82 4.10 19.36
N GLU A 49 -3.03 3.57 19.10
CA GLU A 49 -3.88 3.05 20.19
C GLU A 49 -3.19 1.92 20.97
N THR A 50 -2.42 1.08 20.27
CA THR A 50 -1.64 -0.01 20.90
C THR A 50 -0.42 0.54 21.64
N LEU A 51 0.34 1.44 21.00
CA LEU A 51 1.49 2.11 21.60
C LEU A 51 1.10 2.78 22.92
N TYR A 52 0.04 3.60 22.90
CA TYR A 52 -0.39 4.35 24.07
C TYR A 52 -0.73 3.42 25.24
N LYS A 53 -1.51 2.37 24.98
CA LYS A 53 -1.90 1.38 26.01
C LYS A 53 -0.72 0.60 26.57
N GLN A 54 0.25 0.23 25.72
CA GLN A 54 1.34 -0.67 26.14
C GLN A 54 2.54 0.05 26.75
N ALA A 55 2.79 1.32 26.38
CA ALA A 55 4.01 2.05 26.76
C ALA A 55 3.81 3.42 27.41
N VAL A 56 2.63 4.04 27.26
CA VAL A 56 2.36 5.39 27.80
C VAL A 56 1.47 5.35 29.03
N ASP A 57 0.33 4.66 28.95
CA ASP A 57 -0.66 4.61 30.03
C ASP A 57 -0.24 3.67 31.17
N ARG A 58 0.68 4.13 32.02
CA ARG A 58 1.23 3.34 33.14
C ARG A 58 0.18 2.83 34.14
N ALA A 59 -0.98 3.47 34.21
CA ALA A 59 -2.08 3.05 35.08
C ALA A 59 -3.07 2.09 34.39
N GLY A 60 -2.96 1.94 33.07
CA GLY A 60 -3.83 1.10 32.27
C GLY A 60 -3.54 -0.40 32.45
N PRO A 61 -4.57 -1.27 32.36
CA PRO A 61 -4.41 -2.72 32.50
C PRO A 61 -3.59 -3.36 31.37
N ASP A 62 -3.46 -2.65 30.25
CA ASP A 62 -2.72 -3.10 29.06
C ASP A 62 -1.26 -2.65 29.04
N PHE A 63 -0.82 -1.87 30.03
CA PHE A 63 0.57 -1.45 30.15
C PHE A 63 1.50 -2.67 30.23
N LYS A 64 2.60 -2.65 29.46
CA LYS A 64 3.57 -3.75 29.39
C LYS A 64 4.92 -3.33 29.92
N ALA A 65 5.47 -2.22 29.42
CA ALA A 65 6.75 -1.65 29.82
C ALA A 65 6.85 -0.21 29.31
N PRO A 66 7.63 0.67 29.96
CA PRO A 66 7.96 1.97 29.37
C PRO A 66 8.81 1.79 28.11
N PHE A 67 9.03 2.87 27.36
CA PHE A 67 9.95 2.89 26.22
C PHE A 67 11.34 2.35 26.61
N ASP A 68 12.00 1.72 25.64
CA ASP A 68 13.34 1.14 25.70
C ASP A 68 13.52 0.05 26.78
N SER A 69 12.40 -0.48 27.27
CA SER A 69 12.34 -1.56 28.26
C SER A 69 11.51 -2.72 27.72
N ILE A 70 11.83 -3.94 28.15
CA ILE A 70 11.10 -5.15 27.74
C ILE A 70 9.99 -5.50 28.74
N GLY A 71 8.80 -5.79 28.22
CA GLY A 71 7.69 -6.38 28.97
C GLY A 71 7.35 -7.76 28.45
N HIS A 72 6.77 -8.63 29.29
CA HIS A 72 6.40 -10.00 28.92
C HIS A 72 4.94 -10.30 29.21
N SER A 73 4.29 -11.07 28.35
CA SER A 73 2.99 -11.70 28.62
C SER A 73 3.17 -13.22 28.66
N SER A 74 3.50 -13.73 29.84
CA SER A 74 3.88 -15.15 30.04
C SER A 74 2.74 -15.95 30.65
N ARG A 75 1.63 -16.08 29.93
CA ARG A 75 0.48 -16.92 30.34
C ARG A 75 0.07 -17.89 29.24
N VAL A 76 -0.44 -19.04 29.64
CA VAL A 76 -1.19 -19.92 28.74
C VAL A 76 -2.53 -19.25 28.48
N ALA A 77 -2.83 -18.95 27.22
CA ALA A 77 -4.11 -18.36 26.87
C ALA A 77 -5.24 -19.38 27.10
N THR A 78 -6.32 -18.92 27.73
CA THR A 78 -7.51 -19.72 28.05
C THR A 78 -8.77 -19.01 27.57
N SER A 79 -9.92 -19.68 27.66
CA SER A 79 -11.22 -19.07 27.39
C SER A 79 -11.58 -17.90 28.34
N GLN A 80 -10.87 -17.75 29.46
CA GLN A 80 -11.06 -16.63 30.38
C GLN A 80 -10.33 -15.35 29.91
N ASP A 81 -9.46 -15.45 28.91
CA ASP A 81 -8.68 -14.33 28.42
C ASP A 81 -9.44 -13.55 27.34
N THR A 82 -10.11 -12.48 27.76
CA THR A 82 -10.99 -11.68 26.89
C THR A 82 -10.35 -10.41 26.36
N GLN A 83 -9.12 -10.10 26.78
CA GLN A 83 -8.41 -8.85 26.46
C GLN A 83 -8.04 -8.74 24.98
N PHE A 84 -7.83 -9.87 24.31
CA PHE A 84 -7.46 -9.92 22.90
C PHE A 84 -8.39 -10.88 22.17
N VAL A 85 -8.99 -10.42 21.08
CA VAL A 85 -9.72 -11.30 20.16
C VAL A 85 -8.73 -12.18 19.41
N THR A 86 -9.09 -13.43 19.15
CA THR A 86 -8.25 -14.42 18.45
C THR A 86 -6.84 -14.56 19.02
N PRO A 87 -6.69 -14.77 20.34
CA PRO A 87 -5.37 -14.82 20.94
C PRO A 87 -4.56 -15.97 20.35
N ASN A 88 -3.29 -15.68 20.07
CA ASN A 88 -2.31 -16.71 19.72
C ASN A 88 -1.89 -17.43 21.00
N SER A 89 -2.13 -18.73 21.05
CA SER A 89 -1.83 -19.57 22.20
C SER A 89 -0.51 -20.34 22.04
N ASP A 90 0.13 -20.25 20.88
CA ASP A 90 1.37 -20.98 20.57
C ASP A 90 2.61 -20.26 21.06
N THR A 91 2.58 -18.93 21.13
CA THR A 91 3.76 -18.12 21.44
C THR A 91 3.41 -17.00 22.43
N PRO A 92 3.67 -17.17 23.74
CA PRO A 92 3.67 -16.06 24.68
C PRO A 92 4.57 -14.91 24.19
N TYR A 93 4.10 -13.67 24.34
CA TYR A 93 4.72 -12.52 23.71
C TYR A 93 5.67 -11.77 24.65
N SER A 94 6.59 -11.01 24.07
CA SER A 94 7.30 -9.93 24.75
C SER A 94 7.30 -8.68 23.87
N TYR A 95 7.49 -7.52 24.48
CA TYR A 95 7.16 -6.22 23.88
C TYR A 95 8.28 -5.24 24.19
N VAL A 96 8.73 -4.50 23.16
CA VAL A 96 9.59 -3.34 23.34
C VAL A 96 9.10 -2.24 22.41
N TRP A 97 8.64 -1.14 22.98
CA TRP A 97 8.48 0.12 22.25
C TRP A 97 9.78 0.90 22.37
N MET A 98 10.34 1.35 21.25
CA MET A 98 11.69 1.89 21.16
C MET A 98 11.62 3.37 20.78
N ASP A 99 12.32 4.22 21.53
CA ASP A 99 12.58 5.63 21.19
C ASP A 99 14.00 5.79 20.67
N LEU A 100 14.15 5.76 19.35
CA LEU A 100 15.42 5.76 18.65
C LEU A 100 15.96 7.18 18.36
N ARG A 101 15.39 8.21 19.01
CA ARG A 101 15.76 9.62 18.77
C ARG A 101 17.11 10.00 19.37
N ALA A 102 17.43 9.48 20.56
CA ALA A 102 18.66 9.82 21.27
C ALA A 102 19.83 8.92 20.82
N GLU A 103 19.57 7.62 20.74
CA GLU A 103 20.55 6.61 20.33
C GLU A 103 19.86 5.29 19.93
N PRO A 104 20.58 4.38 19.23
CA PRO A 104 20.11 3.02 18.99
C PRO A 104 19.91 2.22 20.27
N LEU A 105 19.13 1.13 20.16
CA LEU A 105 19.07 0.08 21.18
C LEU A 105 19.82 -1.16 20.73
N VAL A 106 20.40 -1.89 21.68
CA VAL A 106 20.90 -3.25 21.49
C VAL A 106 19.91 -4.23 22.10
N ILE A 107 19.32 -5.07 21.24
CA ILE A 107 18.48 -6.19 21.63
C ILE A 107 19.34 -7.46 21.66
N THR A 108 19.46 -8.08 22.84
CA THR A 108 20.13 -9.37 23.01
C THR A 108 19.10 -10.49 22.98
N MET A 109 19.23 -11.38 21.99
CA MET A 109 18.49 -12.65 21.95
C MET A 109 19.35 -13.76 22.58
N PRO A 110 18.83 -14.56 23.52
CA PRO A 110 19.57 -15.68 24.11
C PRO A 110 19.72 -16.83 23.12
N GLY A 111 20.70 -17.71 23.36
CA GLY A 111 20.70 -19.02 22.74
C GLY A 111 19.51 -19.86 23.25
N ILE A 112 18.81 -20.54 22.34
CA ILE A 112 17.68 -21.43 22.66
C ILE A 112 17.87 -22.80 22.02
N GLU A 113 17.05 -23.77 22.40
CA GLU A 113 17.13 -25.13 21.88
C GLU A 113 16.89 -25.17 20.35
N LYS A 114 17.59 -26.05 19.63
CA LYS A 114 17.52 -26.14 18.15
C LYS A 114 16.10 -26.36 17.61
N GLY A 115 15.25 -27.07 18.37
CA GLY A 115 13.87 -27.38 17.97
C GLY A 115 12.82 -26.35 18.39
N ARG A 116 13.21 -25.30 19.12
CA ARG A 116 12.28 -24.25 19.57
C ARG A 116 12.35 -23.05 18.63
N TYR A 117 11.20 -22.53 18.24
CA TYR A 117 11.10 -21.29 17.50
C TYR A 117 11.04 -20.08 18.42
N TYR A 118 11.73 -19.02 18.02
CA TYR A 118 11.48 -17.67 18.52
C TYR A 118 11.70 -16.61 17.42
N SER A 119 11.10 -15.45 17.58
CA SER A 119 11.44 -14.29 16.77
C SER A 119 11.17 -12.98 17.49
N ALA A 120 11.83 -11.91 17.05
CA ALA A 120 11.43 -10.54 17.33
C ALA A 120 11.09 -9.86 16.00
N GLN A 121 9.80 -9.63 15.76
CA GLN A 121 9.32 -8.87 14.61
C GLN A 121 9.53 -7.39 14.88
N LEU A 122 10.23 -6.70 13.99
CA LEU A 122 10.53 -5.28 14.09
C LEU A 122 9.59 -4.49 13.17
N ILE A 123 8.86 -3.54 13.75
CA ILE A 123 7.80 -2.76 13.11
C ILE A 123 8.02 -1.27 13.34
N ASP A 124 7.99 -0.47 12.28
CA ASP A 124 8.12 0.99 12.37
C ASP A 124 6.74 1.67 12.61
N LEU A 125 6.70 2.99 12.83
CA LEU A 125 5.41 3.70 12.98
C LEU A 125 4.54 3.67 11.72
N TYR A 126 5.12 3.39 10.55
CA TYR A 126 4.35 3.14 9.33
C TYR A 126 3.66 1.77 9.34
N THR A 127 3.89 0.93 10.35
CA THR A 127 3.45 -0.46 10.44
C THR A 127 4.11 -1.39 9.42
N HIS A 128 5.25 -0.98 8.86
CA HIS A 128 6.08 -1.83 8.01
C HIS A 128 6.90 -2.80 8.84
N ASN A 129 7.00 -4.05 8.38
CA ASN A 129 7.88 -5.06 8.96
C ASN A 129 9.31 -4.85 8.45
N PHE A 130 10.09 -4.00 9.12
CA PHE A 130 11.43 -3.60 8.68
C PHE A 130 12.54 -4.60 9.07
N GLY A 131 12.22 -5.62 9.87
CA GLY A 131 13.17 -6.68 10.18
C GLY A 131 12.62 -7.79 11.07
N TYR A 132 13.39 -8.88 11.15
CA TYR A 132 13.13 -10.01 12.05
C TYR A 132 14.43 -10.47 12.70
N LEU A 133 14.41 -10.61 14.03
CA LEU A 133 15.45 -11.28 14.80
C LEU A 133 15.02 -12.70 15.13
N GLY A 134 15.98 -13.59 15.43
CA GLY A 134 15.69 -14.97 15.86
C GLY A 134 15.78 -16.02 14.75
N THR A 135 14.99 -17.09 14.88
CA THR A 135 15.22 -18.39 14.21
C THR A 135 15.40 -18.28 12.69
N ARG A 136 14.53 -17.57 11.98
CA ARG A 136 14.54 -17.49 10.51
C ARG A 136 15.82 -16.85 9.96
N ASN A 137 16.21 -15.71 10.52
CA ASN A 137 17.26 -14.87 9.96
C ASN A 137 18.64 -15.11 10.59
N HIS A 138 18.68 -15.61 11.83
CA HIS A 138 19.90 -15.64 12.63
C HIS A 138 20.16 -16.96 13.36
N GLY A 139 19.25 -17.92 13.20
CA GLY A 139 19.27 -19.20 13.93
C GLY A 139 19.01 -19.05 15.43
N ASN A 140 19.30 -20.13 16.16
CA ASN A 140 18.97 -20.27 17.59
C ASN A 140 20.15 -20.05 18.53
N ALA A 141 21.32 -19.65 18.02
CA ALA A 141 22.51 -19.39 18.84
C ALA A 141 22.46 -18.06 19.61
N GLY A 142 21.41 -17.25 19.42
CA GLY A 142 21.32 -15.91 19.99
C GLY A 142 22.21 -14.89 19.29
N GLY A 143 22.39 -13.74 19.96
CA GLY A 143 23.27 -12.65 19.54
C GLY A 143 22.78 -11.27 19.98
N ASP A 144 23.65 -10.28 19.85
CA ASP A 144 23.34 -8.87 20.05
C ASP A 144 23.00 -8.21 18.71
N PHE A 145 21.90 -7.46 18.67
CA PHE A 145 21.38 -6.81 17.46
C PHE A 145 21.20 -5.32 17.71
N LEU A 146 21.77 -4.49 16.84
CA LEU A 146 21.67 -3.04 16.94
C LEU A 146 20.45 -2.55 16.14
N ILE A 147 19.49 -1.94 16.83
CA ILE A 147 18.29 -1.34 16.22
C ILE A 147 18.49 0.17 16.22
N ALA A 148 18.69 0.73 15.04
CA ALA A 148 19.02 2.15 14.86
C ALA A 148 17.84 2.94 14.27
N GLY A 149 17.72 4.20 14.68
CA GLY A 149 16.80 5.15 14.05
C GLY A 149 17.33 5.67 12.71
N PRO A 150 16.48 6.36 11.92
CA PRO A 150 16.81 6.78 10.55
C PRO A 150 17.95 7.82 10.48
N ASP A 151 18.19 8.54 11.59
CA ASP A 151 19.19 9.62 11.65
C ASP A 151 20.57 9.16 12.16
N TRP A 152 20.69 7.90 12.60
CA TRP A 152 21.92 7.42 13.23
C TRP A 152 23.03 7.13 12.21
N LYS A 153 24.24 7.65 12.48
CA LYS A 153 25.43 7.52 11.61
C LYS A 153 26.68 7.03 12.36
N GLY A 154 26.49 6.43 13.54
CA GLY A 154 27.59 5.97 14.39
C GLY A 154 28.32 4.75 13.81
N ALA A 155 29.45 4.40 14.43
CA ALA A 155 30.13 3.16 14.13
C ALA A 155 29.39 1.97 14.75
N ILE A 156 29.40 0.82 14.06
CA ILE A 156 28.84 -0.42 14.57
C ILE A 156 29.83 -1.01 15.59
N PRO A 157 29.43 -1.25 16.85
CA PRO A 157 30.29 -1.89 17.84
C PRO A 157 30.71 -3.31 17.45
N SER A 158 31.88 -3.75 17.92
CA SER A 158 32.27 -5.16 17.87
C SER A 158 31.27 -6.03 18.64
N GLY A 159 30.96 -7.21 18.12
CA GLY A 159 30.04 -8.17 18.77
C GLY A 159 28.57 -8.03 18.34
N ILE A 160 28.20 -6.94 17.65
CA ILE A 160 26.88 -6.82 17.03
C ILE A 160 26.77 -7.78 15.84
N LYS A 161 25.77 -8.65 15.88
CA LYS A 161 25.50 -9.68 14.87
C LYS A 161 24.85 -9.12 13.61
N ALA A 162 23.94 -8.16 13.77
CA ALA A 162 23.35 -7.42 12.66
C ALA A 162 22.88 -6.05 13.13
N ILE A 163 22.86 -5.10 12.18
CA ILE A 163 22.23 -3.79 12.33
C ILE A 163 20.93 -3.78 11.52
N ILE A 164 19.86 -3.26 12.13
CA ILE A 164 18.57 -3.08 11.48
C ILE A 164 18.17 -1.62 11.70
N VAL A 165 17.90 -0.91 10.61
CA VAL A 165 17.57 0.52 10.62
C VAL A 165 16.07 0.70 10.42
N SER A 166 15.42 1.36 11.37
CA SER A 166 14.01 1.77 11.25
C SER A 166 13.91 3.03 10.38
N GLU A 167 12.88 3.11 9.53
CA GLU A 167 12.57 4.35 8.80
C GLU A 167 12.01 5.45 9.71
N THR A 168 11.55 5.09 10.91
CA THR A 168 10.92 6.01 11.86
C THR A 168 11.66 6.03 13.19
N ARG A 169 11.54 7.14 13.91
CA ARG A 169 12.23 7.37 15.18
C ARG A 169 11.62 6.63 16.36
N ILE A 170 10.39 6.15 16.23
CA ILE A 170 9.74 5.28 17.20
C ILE A 170 9.49 3.94 16.52
N ALA A 171 9.82 2.84 17.17
CA ALA A 171 9.64 1.51 16.60
C ALA A 171 9.13 0.53 17.65
N TYR A 172 8.74 -0.66 17.20
CA TYR A 172 8.17 -1.70 18.02
C TYR A 172 8.82 -3.05 17.72
N ALA A 173 9.18 -3.79 18.76
CA ALA A 173 9.63 -5.16 18.65
C ALA A 173 8.62 -6.08 19.35
N LEU A 174 8.00 -6.96 18.57
CA LEU A 174 7.07 -7.98 19.06
C LEU A 174 7.75 -9.35 19.04
N PHE A 175 8.06 -9.86 20.23
CA PHE A 175 8.74 -11.12 20.42
C PHE A 175 7.75 -12.26 20.52
N ARG A 176 8.05 -13.38 19.88
CA ARG A 176 7.31 -14.64 19.93
C ARG A 176 8.26 -15.73 20.41
N THR A 177 7.89 -16.45 21.46
CA THR A 177 8.64 -17.62 21.93
C THR A 177 7.72 -18.83 21.89
N GLN A 178 8.04 -19.84 21.10
CA GLN A 178 7.20 -21.03 20.96
C GLN A 178 7.03 -21.73 22.32
N MET A 179 5.79 -22.07 22.64
CA MET A 179 5.40 -22.95 23.73
C MET A 179 4.92 -24.27 23.16
N PHE A 180 5.55 -25.39 23.53
CA PHE A 180 5.19 -26.70 22.96
C PHE A 180 3.83 -27.20 23.48
N ASN A 181 3.56 -26.97 24.75
CA ASN A 181 2.33 -27.31 25.46
C ASN A 181 2.27 -26.49 26.78
N PRO A 182 1.15 -26.50 27.52
CA PRO A 182 1.04 -25.71 28.76
C PRO A 182 2.12 -25.99 29.83
N ALA A 183 2.67 -27.20 29.92
CA ALA A 183 3.72 -27.53 30.88
C ALA A 183 5.08 -26.88 30.56
N ASP A 184 5.27 -26.43 29.31
CA ASP A 184 6.48 -25.77 28.83
C ASP A 184 6.54 -24.27 29.18
N LEU A 185 5.49 -23.71 29.82
CA LEU A 185 5.42 -22.28 30.14
C LEU A 185 6.63 -21.78 30.96
N LYS A 186 7.11 -22.58 31.91
CA LYS A 186 8.30 -22.20 32.72
C LYS A 186 9.56 -22.06 31.87
N ASN A 187 9.73 -22.87 30.84
CA ASN A 187 10.86 -22.74 29.92
C ASN A 187 10.73 -21.49 29.07
N VAL A 188 9.51 -21.18 28.60
CA VAL A 188 9.24 -19.93 27.89
C VAL A 188 9.55 -18.71 28.75
N GLN A 189 9.15 -18.72 30.03
CA GLN A 189 9.50 -17.67 30.99
C GLN A 189 11.02 -17.56 31.19
N ALA A 190 11.73 -18.67 31.28
CA ALA A 190 13.19 -18.69 31.41
C ALA A 190 13.91 -18.13 30.17
N VAL A 191 13.38 -18.38 28.97
CA VAL A 191 13.89 -17.75 27.73
C VAL A 191 13.57 -16.26 27.73
N GLN A 192 12.33 -15.88 28.05
CA GLN A 192 11.90 -14.48 28.08
C GLN A 192 12.72 -13.63 29.04
N ALA A 193 13.03 -14.15 30.23
CA ALA A 193 13.86 -13.49 31.23
C ALA A 193 15.31 -13.23 30.78
N GLN A 194 15.76 -13.88 29.70
CA GLN A 194 17.11 -13.71 29.16
C GLN A 194 17.16 -12.72 27.99
N TYR A 195 16.02 -12.30 27.43
CA TYR A 195 16.00 -11.18 26.51
C TYR A 195 16.52 -9.92 27.23
N ARG A 196 17.43 -9.17 26.59
CA ARG A 196 17.92 -7.89 27.13
C ARG A 196 17.72 -6.78 26.13
N VAL A 197 17.38 -5.61 26.63
CA VAL A 197 17.32 -4.35 25.88
C VAL A 197 18.20 -3.36 26.62
N ARG A 198 19.15 -2.78 25.91
CA ARG A 198 20.08 -1.76 26.43
C ARG A 198 20.16 -0.63 25.42
N THR A 199 20.33 0.61 25.89
CA THR A 199 20.76 1.67 24.96
C THR A 199 22.18 1.37 24.46
N LEU A 200 22.57 1.95 23.33
CA LEU A 200 23.93 1.76 22.79
C LEU A 200 25.01 2.18 23.79
N SER A 201 24.82 3.30 24.48
CA SER A 201 25.70 3.80 25.53
C SER A 201 25.83 2.83 26.70
N GLN A 202 24.71 2.25 27.17
CA GLN A 202 24.70 1.19 28.19
C GLN A 202 25.39 -0.09 27.72
N TYR A 203 25.27 -0.45 26.45
CA TYR A 203 25.94 -1.62 25.88
C TYR A 203 27.47 -1.45 25.85
N LEU A 204 27.92 -0.26 25.49
CA LEU A 204 29.34 0.10 25.33
C LEU A 204 30.02 0.52 26.64
N ASP A 205 29.26 0.69 27.72
CA ASP A 205 29.73 1.29 28.97
C ASP A 205 30.34 2.70 28.76
N THR A 206 29.64 3.51 27.97
CA THR A 206 30.02 4.90 27.66
C THR A 206 28.97 5.88 28.20
N PRO A 207 29.32 7.16 28.41
CA PRO A 207 28.33 8.18 28.77
C PRO A 207 27.17 8.23 27.79
N ALA A 208 25.94 8.30 28.31
CA ALA A 208 24.75 8.46 27.49
C ALA A 208 24.79 9.81 26.73
N PRO A 209 24.29 9.87 25.48
CA PRO A 209 24.09 11.12 24.79
C PRO A 209 23.01 11.97 25.48
N ALA A 210 22.84 13.21 25.02
CA ALA A 210 21.76 14.06 25.48
C ALA A 210 20.41 13.35 25.25
N ALA A 211 19.58 13.30 26.30
CA ALA A 211 18.26 12.71 26.21
C ALA A 211 17.40 13.47 25.19
N ALA A 212 16.59 12.74 24.42
CA ALA A 212 15.61 13.35 23.54
C ALA A 212 14.54 14.09 24.36
N THR A 213 13.97 15.16 23.78
CA THR A 213 12.90 15.91 24.42
C THR A 213 11.74 14.99 24.79
N ALA A 214 11.25 15.14 26.02
CA ALA A 214 10.09 14.41 26.53
C ALA A 214 8.88 14.63 25.61
N ILE A 215 8.14 13.56 25.34
CA ILE A 215 6.96 13.59 24.47
C ILE A 215 5.72 13.69 25.35
N ASP A 216 4.89 14.70 25.09
CA ASP A 216 3.52 14.75 25.62
C ASP A 216 2.59 13.96 24.70
N TRP A 217 2.24 12.74 25.12
CA TRP A 217 1.48 11.79 24.30
C TRP A 217 -0.03 12.07 24.40
N PRO A 218 -0.70 12.51 23.32
CA PRO A 218 -2.13 12.84 23.38
C PRO A 218 -2.96 11.58 23.60
N LYS A 219 -3.79 11.56 24.66
CA LYS A 219 -4.62 10.40 24.99
C LYS A 219 -5.61 10.07 23.85
N PRO A 220 -5.57 8.84 23.29
CA PRO A 220 -6.55 8.39 22.30
C PRO A 220 -7.99 8.52 22.78
N VAL A 221 -8.88 8.94 21.88
CA VAL A 221 -10.33 8.97 22.13
C VAL A 221 -11.03 7.84 21.39
N ALA A 222 -12.09 7.30 21.97
CA ALA A 222 -12.83 6.18 21.39
C ALA A 222 -13.34 6.51 19.99
N GLY A 223 -13.09 5.61 19.03
CA GLY A 223 -13.55 5.76 17.65
C GLY A 223 -12.78 6.79 16.82
N MET A 224 -11.66 7.34 17.30
CA MET A 224 -10.88 8.36 16.55
C MET A 224 -10.46 7.87 15.16
N THR A 225 -10.15 6.58 15.01
CA THR A 225 -9.77 5.93 13.75
C THR A 225 -10.93 5.78 12.75
N LYS A 226 -12.15 6.21 13.10
CA LYS A 226 -13.34 6.10 12.24
C LYS A 226 -13.81 7.47 11.71
N THR A 227 -13.21 8.58 12.15
CA THR A 227 -13.65 9.94 11.81
C THR A 227 -12.47 10.87 11.54
N ALA A 228 -12.73 12.12 11.19
CA ALA A 228 -11.70 13.15 11.02
C ALA A 228 -10.89 13.43 12.30
N ALA A 229 -11.33 12.93 13.46
CA ALA A 229 -10.60 13.01 14.72
C ALA A 229 -9.25 12.27 14.68
N MET A 230 -8.96 11.43 13.69
CA MET A 230 -7.65 10.81 13.54
C MET A 230 -6.55 11.78 13.09
N PHE A 231 -6.88 12.84 12.34
CA PHE A 231 -5.86 13.70 11.72
C PHE A 231 -4.97 14.45 12.72
N PRO A 232 -5.46 14.96 13.86
CA PRO A 232 -4.60 15.50 14.90
C PRO A 232 -3.56 14.48 15.42
N TYR A 233 -3.97 13.22 15.61
CA TYR A 233 -3.05 12.15 16.04
C TYR A 233 -2.07 11.80 14.93
N LEU A 234 -2.52 11.77 13.67
CA LEU A 234 -1.64 11.57 12.52
C LEU A 234 -0.57 12.67 12.46
N ASN A 235 -0.96 13.95 12.58
CA ASN A 235 -0.02 15.07 12.58
C ASN A 235 1.00 14.95 13.71
N PHE A 236 0.54 14.59 14.91
CA PHE A 236 1.41 14.34 16.06
C PHE A 236 2.38 13.18 15.77
N LEU A 237 1.93 12.05 15.23
CA LEU A 237 2.79 10.88 14.97
C LEU A 237 3.80 11.13 13.86
N LEU A 238 3.41 11.89 12.83
CA LEU A 238 4.25 12.20 11.68
C LEU A 238 5.51 13.01 12.03
N GLN A 239 5.60 13.62 13.21
CA GLN A 239 6.85 14.24 13.70
C GLN A 239 7.98 13.22 13.94
N PHE A 240 7.63 11.95 14.14
CA PHE A 240 8.55 10.83 14.34
C PHE A 240 8.81 10.03 13.06
N CYS A 241 8.17 10.40 11.95
CA CYS A 241 8.28 9.74 10.66
C CYS A 241 8.92 10.71 9.65
N PRO A 242 10.26 10.70 9.52
CA PRO A 242 10.94 11.39 8.43
C PRO A 242 10.28 11.07 7.10
N THR A 243 10.05 12.08 6.27
CA THR A 243 9.40 11.88 4.97
C THR A 243 10.30 11.05 4.06
N HIS A 244 9.82 9.88 3.66
CA HIS A 244 10.48 9.12 2.62
C HIS A 244 10.29 9.84 1.26
N PRO A 245 11.29 9.88 0.35
CA PRO A 245 11.18 10.59 -0.93
C PRO A 245 9.95 10.20 -1.76
N SER A 246 9.55 8.93 -1.73
CA SER A 246 8.34 8.45 -2.44
C SER A 246 7.01 9.00 -1.89
N GLU A 247 7.03 9.65 -0.72
CA GLU A 247 5.85 10.18 -0.03
C GLU A 247 5.79 11.70 -0.05
N GLU A 248 6.83 12.41 -0.51
CA GLU A 248 6.93 13.88 -0.48
C GLU A 248 5.73 14.55 -1.15
N ALA A 249 5.51 14.29 -2.43
CA ALA A 249 4.41 14.88 -3.20
C ALA A 249 3.02 14.55 -2.62
N MET A 250 2.86 13.38 -2.00
CA MET A 250 1.61 12.99 -1.35
C MET A 250 1.40 13.78 -0.05
N ARG A 251 2.44 13.88 0.78
CA ARG A 251 2.38 14.63 2.05
C ARG A 251 2.23 16.13 1.82
N GLU A 252 2.79 16.69 0.75
CA GLU A 252 2.55 18.07 0.34
C GLU A 252 1.08 18.32 0.01
N ARG A 253 0.41 17.38 -0.68
CA ARG A 253 -1.04 17.47 -0.90
C ARG A 253 -1.81 17.42 0.42
N PHE A 254 -1.45 16.53 1.34
CA PHE A 254 -2.10 16.44 2.66
C PHE A 254 -1.97 17.75 3.45
N ALA A 255 -0.83 18.43 3.34
CA ALA A 255 -0.58 19.69 4.02
C ALA A 255 -1.57 20.80 3.61
N THR A 256 -2.14 20.74 2.40
CA THR A 256 -3.19 21.68 1.95
C THR A 256 -4.46 21.62 2.80
N LEU A 257 -4.68 20.51 3.52
CA LEU A 257 -5.77 20.34 4.48
C LEU A 257 -5.33 20.52 5.94
N GLY A 258 -4.08 20.93 6.19
CA GLY A 258 -3.51 21.00 7.53
C GLY A 258 -3.11 19.63 8.09
N ILE A 259 -2.91 18.63 7.23
CA ILE A 259 -2.49 17.27 7.62
C ILE A 259 -1.00 17.08 7.33
N GLY A 260 -0.18 16.89 8.37
CA GLY A 260 1.27 16.79 8.25
C GLY A 260 2.00 16.98 9.59
N ALA A 261 3.30 16.71 9.59
CA ALA A 261 4.13 16.89 10.79
C ALA A 261 4.18 18.38 11.16
N GLY A 262 3.95 18.71 12.43
CA GLY A 262 3.93 20.09 12.93
C GLY A 262 2.74 20.94 12.48
N LEU A 263 1.80 20.37 11.71
CA LEU A 263 0.58 21.06 11.32
C LEU A 263 -0.54 20.82 12.34
N VAL A 264 -1.52 21.72 12.36
CA VAL A 264 -2.70 21.62 13.23
C VAL A 264 -3.92 21.37 12.35
N PHE A 265 -4.60 20.26 12.61
CA PHE A 265 -5.92 19.96 12.06
C PHE A 265 -6.95 20.09 13.17
N ASP A 266 -7.97 20.92 12.97
CA ASP A 266 -9.06 21.09 13.94
C ASP A 266 -10.39 20.77 13.25
N PRO A 267 -10.95 19.56 13.46
CA PRO A 267 -12.18 19.15 12.79
C PRO A 267 -13.36 20.06 13.16
N ALA A 268 -13.35 20.68 14.35
CA ALA A 268 -14.42 21.56 14.81
C ALA A 268 -14.42 22.93 14.13
N LYS A 269 -13.31 23.29 13.47
CA LYS A 269 -13.18 24.54 12.70
C LYS A 269 -13.47 24.40 11.21
N LEU A 270 -13.78 23.18 10.75
CA LEU A 270 -14.19 22.97 9.36
C LEU A 270 -15.55 23.64 9.11
N ALA A 271 -15.68 24.32 7.97
CA ALA A 271 -16.99 24.77 7.49
C ALA A 271 -17.92 23.55 7.29
N PRO A 272 -19.24 23.67 7.50
CA PRO A 272 -20.16 22.52 7.46
C PRO A 272 -20.06 21.66 6.20
N ASP A 273 -19.93 22.29 5.03
CA ASP A 273 -19.80 21.58 3.75
C ASP A 273 -18.45 20.85 3.64
N ALA A 274 -17.38 21.43 4.17
CA ALA A 274 -16.06 20.81 4.20
C ALA A 274 -16.01 19.62 5.17
N ALA A 275 -16.62 19.77 6.36
CA ALA A 275 -16.76 18.67 7.33
C ALA A 275 -17.52 17.48 6.71
N LYS A 276 -18.65 17.75 6.06
CA LYS A 276 -19.43 16.73 5.36
C LYS A 276 -18.65 16.06 4.23
N ALA A 277 -17.87 16.82 3.45
CA ALA A 277 -17.04 16.29 2.39
C ALA A 277 -15.93 15.37 2.93
N VAL A 278 -15.31 15.73 4.06
CA VAL A 278 -14.33 14.88 4.76
C VAL A 278 -14.99 13.60 5.27
N ASP A 279 -16.17 13.67 5.89
CA ASP A 279 -16.88 12.48 6.37
C ASP A 279 -17.26 11.52 5.21
N GLN A 280 -17.69 12.07 4.07
CA GLN A 280 -17.95 11.30 2.86
C GLN A 280 -16.68 10.65 2.29
N ALA A 281 -15.56 11.37 2.32
CA ALA A 281 -14.26 10.83 1.91
C ALA A 281 -13.81 9.66 2.78
N ILE A 282 -14.00 9.77 4.11
CA ILE A 282 -13.70 8.70 5.07
C ILE A 282 -14.62 7.49 4.84
N ALA A 283 -15.93 7.72 4.66
CA ALA A 283 -16.87 6.65 4.32
C ALA A 283 -16.48 5.95 3.02
N SER A 284 -16.00 6.71 2.02
CA SER A 284 -15.48 6.15 0.77
C SER A 284 -14.21 5.31 0.98
N ALA A 285 -13.28 5.74 1.84
CA ALA A 285 -12.11 4.92 2.20
C ALA A 285 -12.53 3.57 2.83
N TRP A 286 -13.54 3.57 3.70
CA TRP A 286 -14.08 2.33 4.27
C TRP A 286 -14.75 1.43 3.25
N ASN A 287 -15.33 1.98 2.18
CA ASN A 287 -15.87 1.16 1.10
C ASN A 287 -14.74 0.52 0.28
N ASP A 288 -13.67 1.25 -0.03
CA ASP A 288 -12.48 0.69 -0.69
C ASP A 288 -11.84 -0.45 0.13
N GLU A 289 -11.78 -0.30 1.46
CA GLU A 289 -11.32 -1.34 2.39
C GLU A 289 -12.22 -2.59 2.29
N LYS A 290 -13.54 -2.42 2.39
CA LYS A 290 -14.50 -3.53 2.31
C LYS A 290 -14.43 -4.25 0.97
N ASP A 291 -14.30 -3.52 -0.13
CA ASP A 291 -14.18 -4.08 -1.47
C ASP A 291 -12.89 -4.89 -1.60
N ARG A 292 -11.77 -4.35 -1.11
CA ARG A 292 -10.49 -5.09 -1.10
C ARG A 292 -10.56 -6.33 -0.21
N ARG A 293 -11.23 -6.24 0.95
CA ARG A 293 -11.46 -7.40 1.83
C ARG A 293 -12.35 -8.46 1.19
N ALA A 294 -13.40 -8.06 0.46
CA ALA A 294 -14.26 -9.00 -0.25
C ALA A 294 -13.48 -9.80 -1.32
N ARG A 295 -12.57 -9.15 -2.05
CA ARG A 295 -11.66 -9.82 -3.00
C ARG A 295 -10.71 -10.82 -2.31
N MET A 296 -10.23 -10.49 -1.11
CA MET A 296 -9.45 -11.43 -0.29
C MET A 296 -10.29 -12.65 0.13
N ILE A 297 -11.54 -12.43 0.56
CA ILE A 297 -12.48 -13.50 0.92
C ILE A 297 -12.81 -14.38 -0.29
N ALA A 298 -12.89 -13.79 -1.49
CA ALA A 298 -13.06 -14.50 -2.76
C ALA A 298 -11.80 -15.28 -3.20
N GLY A 299 -10.68 -15.18 -2.47
CA GLY A 299 -9.46 -15.94 -2.72
C GLY A 299 -8.51 -15.34 -3.74
N GLU A 300 -8.68 -14.07 -4.15
CA GLU A 300 -7.77 -13.42 -5.10
C GLU A 300 -6.35 -13.21 -4.52
N PHE A 301 -6.25 -13.07 -3.21
CA PHE A 301 -5.00 -13.02 -2.43
C PHE A 301 -5.32 -13.41 -0.98
N SER A 302 -4.30 -13.69 -0.17
CA SER A 302 -4.47 -14.13 1.22
C SER A 302 -4.16 -13.01 2.23
N GLN A 303 -4.56 -13.23 3.49
CA GLN A 303 -4.15 -12.37 4.60
C GLN A 303 -2.62 -12.33 4.81
N SER A 304 -1.87 -13.29 4.27
CA SER A 304 -0.41 -13.28 4.38
C SER A 304 0.25 -12.38 3.32
N ASP A 305 -0.52 -11.92 2.32
CA ASP A 305 -0.04 -11.09 1.19
C ASP A 305 -0.21 -9.58 1.42
N ILE A 306 -0.57 -9.17 2.65
CA ILE A 306 -0.86 -7.77 2.98
C ILE A 306 0.08 -7.17 4.03
N PHE A 307 1.11 -7.91 4.47
CA PHE A 307 2.11 -7.46 5.45
C PHE A 307 3.52 -7.54 4.87
N GLY A 308 4.35 -6.52 5.13
CA GLY A 308 5.67 -6.39 4.53
C GLY A 308 6.36 -5.08 4.88
N ASP A 309 7.54 -4.89 4.32
CA ASP A 309 8.28 -3.63 4.37
C ASP A 309 7.75 -2.63 3.31
N ARG A 310 8.33 -1.42 3.25
CA ARG A 310 7.97 -0.41 2.25
C ARG A 310 8.10 -0.94 0.81
N ARG A 311 9.16 -1.70 0.53
CA ARG A 311 9.42 -2.26 -0.81
C ARG A 311 8.30 -3.22 -1.22
N PHE A 312 7.86 -4.08 -0.31
CA PHE A 312 6.73 -4.98 -0.54
C PHE A 312 5.42 -4.21 -0.75
N MET A 313 5.18 -3.15 0.04
CA MET A 313 3.97 -2.35 -0.09
C MET A 313 3.93 -1.57 -1.40
N ASN A 314 5.08 -1.12 -1.91
CA ASN A 314 5.23 -0.45 -3.22
C ASN A 314 4.19 0.66 -3.46
N GLY A 315 3.91 1.48 -2.44
CA GLY A 315 2.92 2.57 -2.50
C GLY A 315 1.44 2.14 -2.43
N ASP A 316 1.12 0.87 -2.18
CA ASP A 316 -0.25 0.38 -1.97
C ASP A 316 -0.73 0.68 -0.54
N TYR A 317 -1.03 1.96 -0.25
CA TYR A 317 -1.50 2.39 1.07
C TYR A 317 -2.84 1.76 1.47
N LEU A 318 -3.70 1.42 0.49
CA LEU A 318 -4.96 0.71 0.76
C LEU A 318 -4.69 -0.69 1.29
N ARG A 319 -3.67 -1.39 0.79
CA ARG A 319 -3.23 -2.68 1.37
C ARG A 319 -2.82 -2.54 2.83
N ARG A 320 -2.05 -1.50 3.17
CA ARG A 320 -1.68 -1.22 4.57
C ARG A 320 -2.91 -0.93 5.43
N PHE A 321 -3.86 -0.15 4.91
CA PHE A 321 -5.12 0.11 5.60
C PHE A 321 -5.88 -1.20 5.90
N VAL A 322 -6.10 -2.03 4.88
CA VAL A 322 -6.76 -3.34 5.04
C VAL A 322 -6.01 -4.24 6.03
N ALA A 323 -4.68 -4.26 5.99
CA ALA A 323 -3.84 -5.02 6.91
C ALA A 323 -4.03 -4.58 8.37
N ALA A 324 -4.04 -3.27 8.62
CA ALA A 324 -4.24 -2.72 9.96
C ALA A 324 -5.63 -2.98 10.51
N ASP A 325 -6.69 -2.88 9.68
CA ASP A 325 -8.07 -3.14 10.12
C ASP A 325 -8.35 -4.65 10.32
N LEU A 326 -7.70 -5.53 9.56
CA LEU A 326 -7.81 -6.98 9.76
C LEU A 326 -7.09 -7.47 11.02
N GLY A 327 -5.90 -6.91 11.28
CA GLY A 327 -5.03 -7.36 12.36
C GLY A 327 -3.66 -6.70 12.26
N ILE A 328 -3.57 -5.48 12.78
CA ILE A 328 -2.34 -4.70 12.82
C ILE A 328 -1.17 -5.52 13.39
N TYR A 329 0.03 -5.30 12.84
CA TYR A 329 1.26 -6.02 13.20
C TYR A 329 1.31 -7.50 12.78
N GLY A 330 0.56 -7.88 11.75
CA GLY A 330 0.67 -9.19 11.12
C GLY A 330 2.07 -9.48 10.58
N ASN A 331 2.42 -10.76 10.56
CA ASN A 331 3.72 -11.24 10.06
C ASN A 331 3.80 -11.21 8.54
N THR A 332 5.00 -11.04 7.98
CA THR A 332 5.23 -11.37 6.56
C THR A 332 5.08 -12.87 6.34
N LYS A 333 4.71 -13.26 5.12
CA LYS A 333 4.44 -14.67 4.78
C LYS A 333 5.64 -15.60 5.03
N GLU A 334 6.87 -15.10 4.89
CA GLU A 334 8.08 -15.87 5.15
C GLU A 334 8.23 -16.25 6.63
N GLU A 335 7.66 -15.45 7.53
CA GLU A 335 7.65 -15.72 8.95
C GLU A 335 6.47 -16.62 9.35
N ALA A 336 5.26 -16.29 8.90
CA ALA A 336 4.06 -17.08 9.19
C ALA A 336 2.93 -16.89 8.18
N VAL A 337 2.23 -17.97 7.86
CA VAL A 337 1.01 -17.99 7.02
C VAL A 337 -0.18 -18.47 7.85
N TYR A 338 -1.35 -17.87 7.62
CA TYR A 338 -2.56 -18.07 8.45
C TYR A 338 -3.79 -18.54 7.64
N PRO A 339 -3.85 -19.80 7.14
CA PRO A 339 -5.06 -20.30 6.49
C PRO A 339 -6.23 -20.30 7.48
N ASN A 340 -7.38 -19.77 7.05
CA ASN A 340 -8.55 -19.62 7.90
C ASN A 340 -9.68 -20.55 7.46
N TYR A 341 -10.48 -20.99 8.43
CA TYR A 341 -11.64 -21.83 8.26
C TYR A 341 -12.85 -21.12 8.84
N PHE A 342 -13.49 -20.27 8.03
CA PHE A 342 -14.76 -19.59 8.38
C PHE A 342 -16.00 -20.34 7.85
N SER A 343 -15.81 -21.20 6.85
CA SER A 343 -16.87 -21.96 6.19
C SER A 343 -16.44 -23.40 5.92
N ASP A 344 -17.42 -24.27 5.69
CA ASP A 344 -17.20 -25.65 5.27
C ASP A 344 -16.94 -25.74 3.75
N SER A 345 -16.69 -26.96 3.26
CA SER A 345 -16.41 -27.25 1.85
C SER A 345 -17.51 -26.82 0.87
N GLU A 346 -18.72 -26.54 1.34
CA GLU A 346 -19.84 -26.03 0.54
C GLU A 346 -20.04 -24.51 0.72
N GLY A 347 -19.12 -23.82 1.41
CA GLY A 347 -19.19 -22.38 1.66
C GLY A 347 -20.15 -21.98 2.78
N ARG A 348 -20.71 -22.93 3.55
CA ARG A 348 -21.65 -22.62 4.64
C ARG A 348 -20.87 -22.19 5.88
N PRO A 349 -21.34 -21.18 6.64
CA PRO A 349 -20.75 -20.84 7.94
C PRO A 349 -20.67 -22.05 8.88
N LEU A 350 -19.61 -22.11 9.67
CA LEU A 350 -19.36 -23.21 10.59
C LEU A 350 -20.17 -23.07 11.88
N ASP A 351 -20.88 -24.13 12.26
CA ASP A 351 -21.69 -24.19 13.49
C ASP A 351 -21.74 -25.62 14.05
N ALA A 352 -21.17 -25.81 15.23
CA ALA A 352 -21.05 -27.09 15.92
C ALA A 352 -22.17 -27.37 16.95
N ALA A 353 -23.26 -26.60 16.96
CA ALA A 353 -24.43 -26.89 17.80
C ALA A 353 -25.10 -28.21 17.43
N SER A 354 -25.23 -28.46 16.13
CA SER A 354 -25.88 -29.67 15.58
C SER A 354 -25.06 -30.38 14.50
N ASN A 355 -23.89 -29.84 14.14
CA ASN A 355 -23.02 -30.42 13.10
C ASN A 355 -21.67 -30.83 13.68
N ARG A 356 -21.04 -31.78 13.01
CA ARG A 356 -19.67 -32.22 13.27
C ARG A 356 -18.83 -31.93 12.04
N TYR A 357 -17.55 -31.65 12.22
CA TYR A 357 -16.65 -31.33 11.11
C TYR A 357 -15.36 -32.15 11.19
N THR A 358 -14.78 -32.42 10.02
CA THR A 358 -13.51 -33.12 9.88
C THR A 358 -12.58 -32.34 8.97
N LEU A 359 -11.29 -32.31 9.36
CA LEU A 359 -10.21 -31.76 8.56
C LEU A 359 -9.22 -32.89 8.28
N ARG A 360 -9.22 -33.38 7.04
CA ARG A 360 -8.41 -34.51 6.62
C ARG A 360 -7.15 -34.06 5.90
N PHE A 361 -5.99 -34.44 6.42
CA PHE A 361 -4.71 -34.30 5.73
C PHE A 361 -4.32 -35.64 5.13
N GLU A 362 -4.08 -35.66 3.82
CA GLU A 362 -3.58 -36.85 3.13
C GLU A 362 -2.23 -37.32 3.69
N LYS A 363 -1.87 -38.57 3.42
CA LYS A 363 -0.61 -39.16 3.91
C LYS A 363 0.59 -38.28 3.54
N GLY A 364 1.31 -37.80 4.55
CA GLY A 364 2.48 -36.93 4.38
C GLY A 364 2.15 -35.48 4.00
N GLN A 365 0.88 -35.06 4.04
CA GLN A 365 0.41 -33.71 3.69
C GLN A 365 0.00 -32.86 4.91
N LEU A 366 0.44 -33.21 6.12
CA LEU A 366 0.35 -32.30 7.27
C LEU A 366 1.01 -30.95 6.93
N PRO A 367 0.59 -29.83 7.56
CA PRO A 367 1.06 -28.50 7.18
C PRO A 367 2.59 -28.39 7.17
N PRO A 368 3.20 -28.04 6.03
CA PRO A 368 4.65 -28.10 5.89
C PRO A 368 5.30 -26.83 6.43
N ALA A 369 5.93 -26.97 7.61
CA ALA A 369 6.63 -25.92 8.33
C ALA A 369 8.10 -26.28 8.57
N ASN A 370 8.99 -25.28 8.61
CA ASN A 370 10.36 -25.42 9.09
C ASN A 370 10.47 -25.21 10.62
N ALA A 371 9.50 -24.52 11.22
CA ALA A 371 9.39 -24.39 12.68
C ALA A 371 8.27 -25.29 13.22
N PHE A 372 7.03 -24.83 13.14
CA PHE A 372 5.88 -25.57 13.65
C PHE A 372 4.58 -25.09 12.99
N TRP A 373 3.52 -25.87 13.14
CA TRP A 373 2.16 -25.45 12.80
C TRP A 373 1.20 -25.70 13.96
N SER A 374 0.08 -24.97 13.96
CA SER A 374 -1.03 -25.14 14.92
C SER A 374 -2.38 -24.84 14.29
N LEU A 375 -3.44 -25.49 14.74
CA LEU A 375 -4.83 -25.21 14.42
C LEU A 375 -5.54 -24.81 15.70
N THR A 376 -6.02 -23.57 15.79
CA THR A 376 -6.67 -23.03 16.99
C THR A 376 -8.17 -22.82 16.76
N MET A 377 -8.98 -23.16 17.75
CA MET A 377 -10.44 -23.00 17.75
C MET A 377 -10.84 -21.67 18.37
N TYR A 378 -11.80 -20.98 17.73
CA TYR A 378 -12.40 -19.75 18.25
C TYR A 378 -13.92 -19.79 18.18
N ASP A 379 -14.57 -19.20 19.18
CA ASP A 379 -16.00 -18.97 19.17
C ASP A 379 -16.38 -17.91 18.12
N GLY A 380 -17.40 -18.21 17.31
CA GLY A 380 -17.78 -17.37 16.17
C GLY A 380 -18.47 -16.06 16.54
N LYS A 381 -18.88 -15.88 17.80
CA LYS A 381 -19.54 -14.66 18.29
C LYS A 381 -18.55 -13.76 19.01
N THR A 382 -17.87 -14.31 20.00
CA THR A 382 -16.96 -13.59 20.89
C THR A 382 -15.56 -13.44 20.30
N LYS A 383 -15.19 -14.29 19.34
CA LYS A 383 -13.84 -14.39 18.76
C LYS A 383 -12.76 -14.83 19.76
N LEU A 384 -13.17 -15.42 20.89
CA LEU A 384 -12.29 -15.87 21.97
C LEU A 384 -12.09 -17.39 21.93
N LEU A 385 -11.18 -17.89 22.77
CA LEU A 385 -10.99 -19.34 22.95
C LEU A 385 -12.22 -19.98 23.59
N VAL A 386 -12.46 -21.23 23.26
CA VAL A 386 -13.69 -21.96 23.64
C VAL A 386 -13.44 -22.82 24.87
N GLU A 387 -14.18 -22.56 25.96
CA GLU A 387 -14.15 -23.43 27.14
C GLU A 387 -14.52 -24.87 26.76
N ASN A 388 -13.73 -25.84 27.22
CA ASN A 388 -13.95 -27.24 26.89
C ASN A 388 -13.35 -28.19 27.95
N PRO A 389 -13.85 -29.43 28.05
CA PRO A 389 -13.43 -30.38 29.08
C PRO A 389 -11.94 -30.76 29.06
N LEU A 390 -11.28 -30.65 27.89
CA LEU A 390 -9.85 -30.97 27.74
C LEU A 390 -8.94 -29.79 28.07
N GLN A 391 -9.49 -28.59 28.32
CA GLN A 391 -8.74 -27.33 28.35
C GLN A 391 -7.79 -27.20 27.14
N ARG A 392 -8.24 -27.72 25.98
CA ARG A 392 -7.48 -27.76 24.73
C ARG A 392 -8.08 -26.79 23.75
N TYR A 393 -7.34 -25.75 23.42
CA TYR A 393 -7.80 -24.70 22.50
C TYR A 393 -7.15 -24.78 21.11
N LEU A 394 -6.12 -25.63 20.98
CA LEU A 394 -5.41 -25.86 19.73
C LEU A 394 -4.90 -27.31 19.61
N ILE A 395 -4.60 -27.71 18.38
CA ILE A 395 -3.77 -28.85 18.03
C ILE A 395 -2.51 -28.32 17.34
N ASN A 396 -1.32 -28.83 17.68
CA ASN A 396 -0.06 -28.37 17.06
C ASN A 396 0.87 -29.51 16.65
N SER A 397 1.89 -29.18 15.86
CA SER A 397 2.87 -30.15 15.36
C SER A 397 3.61 -30.97 16.44
N PRO A 398 3.97 -30.45 17.64
CA PRO A 398 4.45 -31.29 18.73
C PRO A 398 3.51 -32.44 19.14
N MET A 399 2.20 -32.27 18.96
CA MET A 399 1.20 -33.31 19.25
C MET A 399 1.07 -34.36 18.14
N ALA A 400 1.68 -34.15 16.96
CA ALA A 400 1.42 -34.95 15.77
C ALA A 400 1.76 -36.45 15.93
N ASN A 401 2.77 -36.78 16.75
CA ASN A 401 3.13 -38.18 17.02
C ASN A 401 2.06 -38.94 17.81
N ALA A 402 1.14 -38.24 18.48
CA ALA A 402 0.04 -38.86 19.21
C ALA A 402 -1.19 -39.11 18.31
N PHE A 403 -1.22 -38.56 17.10
CA PHE A 403 -2.38 -38.71 16.22
C PHE A 403 -2.59 -40.15 15.79
N LYS A 404 -3.86 -40.54 15.69
CA LYS A 404 -4.28 -41.78 15.05
C LYS A 404 -4.35 -41.52 13.55
N ALA A 405 -3.54 -42.27 12.79
CA ALA A 405 -3.64 -42.30 11.34
C ALA A 405 -4.81 -43.19 10.92
N ASP A 406 -5.44 -42.84 9.80
CA ASP A 406 -6.42 -43.69 9.15
C ASP A 406 -5.73 -44.86 8.41
N ARG A 407 -6.51 -45.80 7.87
CA ARG A 407 -5.97 -47.02 7.23
C ARG A 407 -5.06 -46.74 6.03
N ASP A 408 -5.31 -45.66 5.30
CA ASP A 408 -4.50 -45.22 4.16
C ASP A 408 -3.32 -44.30 4.57
N GLY A 409 -3.17 -44.04 5.87
CA GLY A 409 -2.08 -43.25 6.44
C GLY A 409 -2.33 -41.74 6.44
N SER A 410 -3.53 -41.28 6.09
CA SER A 410 -3.95 -39.89 6.33
C SER A 410 -4.13 -39.62 7.82
N VAL A 411 -4.28 -38.33 8.17
CA VAL A 411 -4.67 -37.89 9.51
C VAL A 411 -5.96 -37.08 9.42
N THR A 412 -7.01 -37.55 10.08
CA THR A 412 -8.26 -36.82 10.21
C THR A 412 -8.32 -36.13 11.58
N LEU A 413 -8.46 -34.80 11.60
CA LEU A 413 -8.74 -34.02 12.80
C LEU A 413 -10.26 -33.80 12.93
N TYR A 414 -10.79 -33.96 14.13
CA TYR A 414 -12.22 -33.79 14.42
C TYR A 414 -12.45 -32.42 15.06
N LEU A 415 -13.28 -31.58 14.43
CA LEU A 415 -13.67 -30.26 14.92
C LEU A 415 -15.16 -30.31 15.25
N GLN A 416 -15.48 -30.60 16.50
CA GLN A 416 -16.86 -30.87 16.94
C GLN A 416 -17.01 -30.69 18.45
N LYS A 417 -18.25 -30.48 18.91
CA LYS A 417 -18.58 -30.26 20.32
C LYS A 417 -18.37 -31.50 21.19
N ASP A 418 -18.83 -32.67 20.73
CA ASP A 418 -18.75 -33.91 21.51
C ASP A 418 -17.50 -34.72 21.14
N SER A 419 -16.96 -35.47 22.09
CA SER A 419 -15.81 -36.37 21.84
C SER A 419 -16.13 -37.36 20.69
N PRO A 420 -15.22 -37.57 19.72
CA PRO A 420 -15.35 -38.62 18.71
C PRO A 420 -15.15 -40.03 19.29
N GLY A 421 -14.96 -40.15 20.61
CA GLY A 421 -14.67 -41.39 21.32
C GLY A 421 -13.23 -41.42 21.82
N ALA A 422 -13.00 -42.06 22.97
CA ALA A 422 -11.72 -42.06 23.69
C ALA A 422 -10.50 -42.42 22.83
N ALA A 423 -10.68 -43.32 21.84
CA ALA A 423 -9.60 -43.73 20.94
C ALA A 423 -9.13 -42.63 19.97
N LEU A 424 -9.96 -41.61 19.72
CA LEU A 424 -9.74 -40.55 18.73
C LEU A 424 -9.53 -39.15 19.36
N GLU A 425 -9.52 -39.05 20.69
CA GLU A 425 -9.36 -37.76 21.38
C GLU A 425 -8.01 -37.08 21.13
N SER A 426 -6.98 -37.83 20.74
CA SER A 426 -5.71 -37.24 20.28
C SER A 426 -5.86 -36.37 19.03
N ASN A 427 -6.85 -36.66 18.18
CA ASN A 427 -7.13 -35.95 16.94
C ASN A 427 -8.26 -34.92 17.08
N TRP A 428 -8.82 -34.79 18.28
CA TRP A 428 -10.01 -33.97 18.54
C TRP A 428 -9.62 -32.57 19.01
N LEU A 429 -10.22 -31.57 18.37
CA LEU A 429 -10.24 -30.18 18.78
C LEU A 429 -11.69 -29.79 19.16
N PRO A 430 -11.97 -29.64 20.47
CA PRO A 430 -13.32 -29.32 20.94
C PRO A 430 -13.84 -27.99 20.38
N ALA A 431 -15.05 -28.02 19.82
CA ALA A 431 -15.76 -26.85 19.29
C ALA A 431 -16.89 -26.40 20.26
N PRO A 432 -17.37 -25.14 20.18
CA PRO A 432 -18.47 -24.68 21.02
C PRO A 432 -19.80 -25.27 20.56
N ALA A 433 -20.84 -25.19 21.40
CA ALA A 433 -22.21 -25.51 21.01
C ALA A 433 -22.85 -24.37 20.19
N GLY A 434 -22.24 -24.01 19.05
CA GLY A 434 -22.64 -22.88 18.23
C GLY A 434 -21.65 -22.54 17.13
N PRO A 435 -21.71 -21.30 16.59
CA PRO A 435 -20.84 -20.87 15.52
C PRO A 435 -19.38 -20.85 15.98
N PHE A 436 -18.47 -21.23 15.09
CA PHE A 436 -17.03 -21.22 15.36
C PHE A 436 -16.24 -20.87 14.11
N TYR A 437 -14.95 -20.67 14.27
CA TYR A 437 -14.00 -20.72 13.17
C TYR A 437 -12.66 -21.23 13.70
N ALA A 438 -11.83 -21.71 12.79
CA ALA A 438 -10.49 -22.16 13.12
C ALA A 438 -9.44 -21.41 12.30
N ILE A 439 -8.26 -21.20 12.88
CA ILE A 439 -7.11 -20.61 12.19
C ILE A 439 -5.97 -21.62 12.26
N LEU A 440 -5.51 -22.05 11.08
CA LEU A 440 -4.26 -22.76 10.92
C LEU A 440 -3.14 -21.72 10.88
N ARG A 441 -2.06 -21.95 11.63
CA ARG A 441 -0.85 -21.12 11.64
C ARG A 441 0.30 -22.00 11.21
N ILE A 442 1.08 -21.55 10.23
CA ILE A 442 2.26 -22.25 9.74
C ILE A 442 3.44 -21.29 9.93
N TYR A 443 4.30 -21.56 10.91
CA TYR A 443 5.48 -20.75 11.20
C TYR A 443 6.69 -21.27 10.42
N LEU A 444 7.41 -20.35 9.80
CA LEU A 444 8.47 -20.63 8.82
C LEU A 444 7.97 -21.62 7.76
N PRO A 445 6.89 -21.29 7.03
CA PRO A 445 6.31 -22.18 6.03
C PRO A 445 7.36 -22.65 5.02
N LYS A 446 7.26 -23.90 4.60
CA LYS A 446 8.11 -24.41 3.50
C LYS A 446 7.72 -23.76 2.19
N ALA A 447 8.61 -23.84 1.19
CA ALA A 447 8.41 -23.24 -0.12
C ALA A 447 7.07 -23.63 -0.76
N GLU A 448 6.63 -24.88 -0.59
CA GLU A 448 5.35 -25.38 -1.11
C GLU A 448 4.10 -24.68 -0.54
N VAL A 449 4.16 -24.11 0.67
CA VAL A 449 3.09 -23.23 1.18
C VAL A 449 3.18 -21.84 0.55
N LEU A 450 4.40 -21.31 0.40
CA LEU A 450 4.64 -19.95 -0.10
C LEU A 450 4.36 -19.78 -1.59
N ASP A 451 4.55 -20.85 -2.38
CA ASP A 451 4.31 -20.87 -3.82
C ASP A 451 2.93 -21.47 -4.20
N GLY A 452 2.15 -21.90 -3.21
CA GLY A 452 0.78 -22.41 -3.39
C GLY A 452 0.67 -23.85 -3.89
N ARG A 453 1.78 -24.61 -3.97
CA ARG A 453 1.74 -26.04 -4.31
C ARG A 453 1.05 -26.88 -3.24
N TRP A 454 1.23 -26.55 -1.97
CA TRP A 454 0.48 -27.12 -0.86
C TRP A 454 -0.78 -26.29 -0.63
N LYS A 455 -1.94 -26.95 -0.68
CA LYS A 455 -3.24 -26.35 -0.39
C LYS A 455 -3.76 -26.93 0.91
N HIS A 456 -4.20 -26.07 1.82
CA HIS A 456 -4.86 -26.54 3.03
C HIS A 456 -6.16 -27.27 2.65
N PRO A 457 -6.44 -28.45 3.23
CA PRO A 457 -7.66 -29.19 2.91
C PRO A 457 -8.89 -28.40 3.39
N PRO A 458 -10.05 -28.57 2.74
CA PRO A 458 -11.29 -27.95 3.19
C PRO A 458 -11.80 -28.60 4.48
N LEU A 459 -12.59 -27.86 5.26
CA LEU A 459 -13.27 -28.41 6.42
C LEU A 459 -14.61 -29.04 5.98
N ILE A 460 -14.78 -30.34 6.23
CA ILE A 460 -15.92 -31.12 5.73
C ILE A 460 -16.94 -31.34 6.86
N ARG A 461 -18.22 -31.09 6.59
CA ARG A 461 -19.32 -31.41 7.50
C ARG A 461 -19.60 -32.92 7.49
N VAL A 462 -19.62 -33.57 8.64
CA VAL A 462 -19.93 -35.00 8.77
C VAL A 462 -21.42 -35.22 8.50
N GLY A 463 -21.76 -36.15 7.61
CA GLY A 463 -23.14 -36.43 7.17
C GLY A 463 -23.44 -35.98 5.75
N THR A 464 -22.59 -35.14 5.15
CA THR A 464 -22.48 -34.97 3.69
C THR A 464 -21.35 -35.89 3.25
N GLY A 465 -21.69 -37.09 2.77
CA GLY A 465 -20.76 -38.22 2.62
C GLY A 465 -19.49 -37.94 1.81
N GLU A 466 -18.48 -38.80 2.03
CA GLU A 466 -17.37 -39.01 1.11
C GLU A 466 -17.90 -39.16 -0.32
N THR A 467 -17.68 -38.14 -1.16
CA THR A 467 -17.80 -38.28 -2.60
C THR A 467 -16.41 -38.23 -3.20
N THR A 468 -15.84 -39.43 -3.31
CA THR A 468 -14.99 -39.77 -4.45
C THR A 468 -15.69 -39.32 -5.74
N GLY A 469 -15.02 -38.49 -6.52
CA GLY A 469 -15.42 -38.16 -7.90
C GLY A 469 -16.60 -37.20 -8.02
N VAL A 470 -16.32 -35.96 -8.40
CA VAL A 470 -17.33 -35.02 -8.89
C VAL A 470 -17.89 -35.56 -10.21
N ALA A 471 -19.07 -36.17 -10.16
CA ALA A 471 -20.01 -36.16 -11.27
C ALA A 471 -21.00 -35.03 -11.01
N ALA A 472 -20.84 -33.93 -11.74
CA ALA A 472 -21.71 -32.77 -11.65
C ALA A 472 -23.14 -33.15 -12.07
N THR A 473 -24.08 -33.10 -11.14
CA THR A 473 -25.51 -33.03 -11.47
C THR A 473 -25.81 -31.58 -11.86
N GLY A 474 -26.02 -31.37 -13.15
CA GLY A 474 -26.23 -30.06 -13.77
C GLY A 474 -27.47 -29.35 -13.24
N ALA A 475 -27.26 -28.29 -12.47
CA ALA A 475 -28.19 -27.17 -12.49
C ALA A 475 -28.03 -26.46 -13.83
N ALA A 476 -29.13 -26.15 -14.52
CA ALA A 476 -29.08 -25.43 -15.79
C ALA A 476 -28.37 -24.07 -15.59
N LEU A 477 -27.26 -23.89 -16.31
CA LEU A 477 -26.54 -22.63 -16.37
C LEU A 477 -27.46 -21.57 -16.99
N ALA A 478 -27.69 -20.48 -16.27
CA ALA A 478 -28.24 -19.29 -16.90
C ALA A 478 -27.15 -18.75 -17.83
N THR A 479 -27.49 -18.41 -19.07
CA THR A 479 -26.54 -17.92 -20.06
C THR A 479 -26.92 -16.53 -20.53
N THR A 480 -25.93 -15.73 -20.93
CA THR A 480 -26.14 -14.43 -21.55
C THR A 480 -25.12 -14.25 -22.66
N ASP A 481 -25.60 -13.97 -23.87
CA ASP A 481 -24.73 -13.70 -25.01
C ASP A 481 -24.23 -12.25 -24.96
N THR A 482 -22.92 -12.07 -25.09
CA THR A 482 -22.27 -10.76 -25.06
C THR A 482 -21.26 -10.62 -26.20
N ARG A 483 -20.72 -9.41 -26.39
CA ARG A 483 -19.65 -9.16 -27.39
C ARG A 483 -18.34 -9.92 -27.13
N ILE A 484 -18.16 -10.53 -25.97
CA ILE A 484 -16.97 -11.31 -25.60
C ILE A 484 -17.26 -12.82 -25.54
N GLY A 485 -18.38 -13.23 -26.12
CA GLY A 485 -18.86 -14.60 -26.11
C GLY A 485 -20.02 -14.82 -25.15
N ARG A 486 -20.48 -16.06 -25.12
CA ARG A 486 -21.52 -16.53 -24.20
C ARG A 486 -20.97 -16.60 -22.79
N LEU A 487 -21.61 -15.90 -21.88
CA LEU A 487 -21.31 -15.94 -20.46
C LEU A 487 -22.27 -16.89 -19.76
N GLU A 488 -21.73 -17.73 -18.90
CA GLU A 488 -22.44 -18.75 -18.14
C GLU A 488 -22.50 -18.37 -16.67
N PHE A 489 -23.66 -18.59 -16.05
CA PHE A 489 -23.94 -18.25 -14.67
C PHE A 489 -24.51 -19.46 -13.93
N GLU A 490 -23.85 -19.84 -12.85
CA GLU A 490 -24.26 -20.88 -11.92
C GLU A 490 -25.02 -20.23 -10.77
N ARG A 491 -26.33 -20.49 -10.69
CA ARG A 491 -27.20 -19.97 -9.61
C ARG A 491 -27.15 -18.43 -9.46
N GLY A 492 -27.01 -17.71 -10.58
CA GLY A 492 -26.96 -16.25 -10.63
C GLY A 492 -25.57 -15.63 -10.46
N TYR A 493 -24.53 -16.44 -10.25
CA TYR A 493 -23.13 -15.99 -10.20
C TYR A 493 -22.37 -16.43 -11.46
N PRO A 494 -21.41 -15.64 -11.98
CA PRO A 494 -20.57 -16.05 -13.09
C PRO A 494 -19.87 -17.41 -12.82
N SER A 495 -19.89 -18.34 -13.78
CA SER A 495 -19.10 -19.57 -13.69
C SER A 495 -17.60 -19.26 -13.67
N GLN A 496 -16.77 -20.20 -13.23
CA GLN A 496 -15.30 -20.02 -13.23
C GLN A 496 -14.74 -19.66 -14.62
N ALA A 497 -15.30 -20.27 -15.67
CA ALA A 497 -14.94 -19.94 -17.05
C ALA A 497 -15.35 -18.50 -17.41
N THR A 498 -16.56 -18.07 -17.04
CA THR A 498 -17.02 -16.69 -17.22
C THR A 498 -16.17 -15.68 -16.47
N VAL A 499 -15.77 -15.97 -15.23
CA VAL A 499 -14.86 -15.12 -14.45
C VAL A 499 -13.54 -14.91 -15.19
N LYS A 500 -12.93 -15.99 -15.69
CA LYS A 500 -11.70 -15.91 -16.48
C LYS A 500 -11.89 -15.03 -17.72
N THR A 501 -12.94 -15.27 -18.50
CA THR A 501 -13.25 -14.49 -19.71
C THR A 501 -13.47 -13.00 -19.40
N LEU A 502 -14.10 -12.67 -18.28
CA LEU A 502 -14.30 -11.28 -17.85
C LEU A 502 -12.98 -10.59 -17.49
N PHE A 503 -12.08 -11.28 -16.78
CA PHE A 503 -10.76 -10.73 -16.46
C PHE A 503 -9.87 -10.60 -17.70
N ASP A 504 -9.85 -11.58 -18.59
CA ASP A 504 -9.14 -11.49 -19.88
C ASP A 504 -9.65 -10.27 -20.67
N GLN A 505 -10.96 -10.02 -20.66
CA GLN A 505 -11.55 -8.84 -21.30
C GLN A 505 -11.16 -7.52 -20.61
N MET A 506 -11.07 -7.49 -19.28
CA MET A 506 -10.62 -6.32 -18.54
C MET A 506 -9.16 -5.99 -18.87
N ASP A 507 -8.31 -7.01 -18.95
CA ASP A 507 -6.90 -6.85 -19.31
C ASP A 507 -6.77 -6.36 -20.76
N PHE A 508 -7.54 -6.93 -21.69
CA PHE A 508 -7.61 -6.44 -23.07
C PHE A 508 -8.04 -4.96 -23.15
N GLN A 509 -9.06 -4.56 -22.37
CA GLN A 509 -9.50 -3.16 -22.33
C GLN A 509 -8.42 -2.23 -21.78
N ARG A 510 -7.75 -2.62 -20.70
CA ARG A 510 -6.65 -1.84 -20.11
C ARG A 510 -5.47 -1.72 -21.06
N ALA A 511 -5.10 -2.81 -21.74
CA ALA A 511 -4.05 -2.79 -22.76
C ALA A 511 -4.42 -1.86 -23.92
N THR A 512 -5.67 -1.91 -24.39
CA THR A 512 -6.18 -1.00 -25.43
C THR A 512 -6.15 0.46 -24.97
N GLN A 513 -6.60 0.73 -23.74
CA GLN A 513 -6.59 2.08 -23.16
C GLN A 513 -5.17 2.61 -23.01
N ALA A 514 -4.23 1.78 -22.54
CA ALA A 514 -2.82 2.16 -22.42
C ALA A 514 -2.20 2.48 -23.79
N TYR A 515 -2.49 1.65 -24.81
CA TYR A 515 -2.05 1.91 -26.18
C TYR A 515 -2.62 3.25 -26.71
N LEU A 516 -3.94 3.46 -26.60
CA LEU A 516 -4.60 4.70 -27.03
C LEU A 516 -4.12 5.94 -26.26
N TRP A 517 -3.89 5.81 -24.96
CA TRP A 517 -3.39 6.89 -24.12
C TRP A 517 -1.95 7.27 -24.46
N SER A 518 -1.09 6.29 -24.75
CA SER A 518 0.33 6.51 -25.06
C SER A 518 0.60 6.95 -26.50
N LEU A 519 -0.33 6.73 -27.42
CA LEU A 519 -0.20 6.98 -28.85
C LEU A 519 0.32 8.39 -29.20
N PRO A 520 -0.22 9.50 -28.63
CA PRO A 520 0.25 10.85 -28.95
C PRO A 520 1.72 11.05 -28.56
N LEU A 521 2.09 10.59 -27.37
CA LEU A 521 3.46 10.67 -26.83
C LEU A 521 4.44 9.85 -27.66
N MET A 522 4.09 8.60 -27.95
CA MET A 522 4.93 7.71 -28.75
C MET A 522 5.12 8.25 -30.18
N GLY A 523 4.09 8.86 -30.76
CA GLY A 523 4.17 9.49 -32.07
C GLY A 523 5.20 10.63 -32.12
N PHE A 524 5.16 11.55 -31.15
CA PHE A 524 6.14 12.63 -31.06
C PHE A 524 7.53 12.14 -30.68
N ALA A 525 7.65 11.14 -29.80
CA ALA A 525 8.93 10.55 -29.45
C ALA A 525 9.61 9.86 -30.65
N GLN A 526 8.84 9.13 -31.48
CA GLN A 526 9.38 8.55 -32.71
C GLN A 526 9.81 9.65 -33.68
N TRP A 527 9.02 10.70 -33.84
CA TRP A 527 9.37 11.78 -34.76
C TRP A 527 10.60 12.58 -34.31
N GLN A 528 10.71 12.86 -33.02
CA GLN A 528 11.92 13.42 -32.42
C GLN A 528 13.12 12.51 -32.68
N HIS A 529 12.96 11.19 -32.52
CA HIS A 529 14.02 10.23 -32.82
C HIS A 529 14.45 10.29 -34.30
N GLU A 530 13.52 10.40 -35.25
CA GLU A 530 13.87 10.56 -36.68
C GLU A 530 14.60 11.88 -36.96
N HIS A 531 14.21 12.99 -36.30
CA HIS A 531 14.94 14.26 -36.38
C HIS A 531 16.40 14.09 -35.92
N GLU A 532 16.62 13.41 -34.79
CA GLU A 532 17.95 13.18 -34.24
C GLU A 532 18.77 12.20 -35.11
N GLN A 533 18.18 11.08 -35.54
CA GLN A 533 18.94 10.00 -36.19
C GLN A 533 19.12 10.18 -37.70
N VAL A 534 18.12 10.73 -38.41
CA VAL A 534 18.15 10.85 -39.87
C VAL A 534 18.69 12.21 -40.28
N PHE A 535 18.22 13.27 -39.62
CA PHE A 535 18.61 14.64 -39.95
C PHE A 535 19.80 15.13 -39.13
N GLY A 536 20.18 14.42 -38.06
CA GLY A 536 21.26 14.84 -37.17
C GLY A 536 20.93 16.10 -36.38
N ALA A 537 19.64 16.41 -36.20
CA ALA A 537 19.21 17.64 -35.55
C ALA A 537 19.49 17.59 -34.05
N GLU A 538 20.10 18.64 -33.51
CA GLU A 538 20.29 18.83 -32.07
C GLU A 538 19.10 19.61 -31.46
N ASP A 539 19.11 19.83 -30.14
CA ASP A 539 17.97 20.41 -29.41
C ASP A 539 17.53 21.78 -29.95
N THR A 540 18.45 22.58 -30.46
CA THR A 540 18.16 23.93 -30.98
C THR A 540 18.05 23.96 -32.50
N ASP A 541 18.15 22.82 -33.18
CA ASP A 541 18.01 22.76 -34.62
C ASP A 541 16.55 22.67 -35.04
N LEU A 542 16.24 23.26 -36.18
CA LEU A 542 14.95 23.17 -36.83
C LEU A 542 15.10 22.41 -38.14
N VAL A 543 14.32 21.36 -38.31
CA VAL A 543 14.26 20.58 -39.55
C VAL A 543 13.23 21.20 -40.48
N MET A 544 13.66 21.45 -41.72
CA MET A 544 12.83 22.07 -42.74
C MET A 544 12.37 21.04 -43.77
N TYR A 545 11.06 20.90 -43.90
CA TYR A 545 10.40 20.01 -44.84
C TYR A 545 9.88 20.80 -46.04
N ASN A 546 10.65 20.80 -47.13
CA ASN A 546 10.40 21.66 -48.29
C ASN A 546 9.77 20.91 -49.46
N SER A 547 10.23 19.71 -49.74
CA SER A 547 9.77 18.92 -50.89
C SER A 547 8.56 18.06 -50.52
N TYR A 548 7.82 17.60 -51.55
CA TYR A 548 6.78 16.59 -51.36
C TYR A 548 7.34 15.32 -50.72
N ARG A 549 8.56 14.92 -51.11
CA ARG A 549 9.23 13.73 -50.59
C ARG A 549 9.60 13.87 -49.12
N ASP A 550 10.01 15.07 -48.69
CA ASP A 550 10.39 15.33 -47.29
C ASP A 550 9.16 15.19 -46.39
N LYS A 551 7.98 15.60 -46.89
CA LYS A 551 6.72 15.58 -46.14
C LYS A 551 6.07 14.18 -46.09
N LEU A 552 6.66 13.16 -46.74
CA LEU A 552 6.15 11.79 -46.67
C LEU A 552 6.33 11.26 -45.24
N GLY A 553 5.20 10.97 -44.57
CA GLY A 553 5.17 10.57 -43.16
C GLY A 553 4.55 11.62 -42.24
N LEU A 554 4.38 12.86 -42.71
CA LEU A 554 3.65 13.90 -41.99
C LEU A 554 2.14 13.76 -42.22
N LEU A 555 1.38 13.51 -41.16
CA LEU A 555 -0.08 13.45 -41.21
C LEU A 555 -0.65 14.84 -41.58
N THR A 556 -1.45 14.90 -42.65
CA THR A 556 -2.14 16.12 -43.13
C THR A 556 -1.25 17.27 -43.60
N ALA A 557 0.00 17.01 -43.97
CA ALA A 557 0.88 18.07 -44.47
C ALA A 557 0.36 18.72 -45.78
N ASN A 558 0.41 20.05 -45.81
CA ASN A 558 0.08 20.84 -47.00
C ASN A 558 1.24 20.79 -48.02
N ALA A 559 0.91 20.63 -49.30
CA ALA A 559 1.86 20.63 -50.41
C ALA A 559 2.58 21.99 -50.60
N THR A 560 1.91 23.12 -50.34
CA THR A 560 2.37 24.45 -50.79
C THR A 560 3.15 25.25 -49.73
N THR A 561 3.08 24.87 -48.46
CA THR A 561 3.76 25.60 -47.36
C THR A 561 4.91 24.76 -46.80
N PRO A 562 6.13 25.33 -46.62
CA PRO A 562 7.20 24.69 -45.87
C PRO A 562 6.82 24.45 -44.40
N TYR A 563 7.28 23.34 -43.82
CA TYR A 563 7.14 23.06 -42.39
C TYR A 563 8.51 23.14 -41.74
N ILE A 564 8.62 23.95 -40.68
CA ILE A 564 9.86 24.13 -39.92
C ILE A 564 9.59 23.67 -38.51
N LEU A 565 10.22 22.58 -38.11
CA LEU A 565 9.82 21.80 -36.95
C LEU A 565 11.02 21.46 -36.07
N GLY A 566 10.85 21.50 -34.76
CA GLY A 566 11.90 21.18 -33.78
C GLY A 566 11.36 20.46 -32.55
N PHE A 567 12.24 19.72 -31.89
CA PHE A 567 11.94 18.97 -30.66
C PHE A 567 12.97 19.24 -29.55
N PRO A 568 13.13 20.50 -29.08
CA PRO A 568 14.08 20.81 -28.02
C PRO A 568 13.76 20.05 -26.73
N ASN A 569 14.82 19.62 -26.05
CA ASN A 569 14.76 19.10 -24.69
C ASN A 569 15.23 20.17 -23.68
N LEU A 570 14.27 20.76 -22.97
CA LEU A 570 14.49 21.81 -21.97
C LEU A 570 15.32 21.32 -20.77
N GLY A 571 15.37 20.01 -20.52
CA GLY A 571 16.27 19.42 -19.53
C GLY A 571 17.75 19.44 -19.95
N ARG A 572 18.03 19.46 -21.26
CA ARG A 572 19.38 19.58 -21.83
C ARG A 572 19.75 21.05 -22.07
N THR A 573 18.85 21.83 -22.65
CA THR A 573 19.12 23.23 -23.03
C THR A 573 18.98 24.22 -21.87
N GLY A 574 18.25 23.87 -20.81
CA GLY A 574 17.71 24.86 -19.88
C GLY A 574 16.56 25.67 -20.52
N PRO A 575 16.19 26.82 -19.91
CA PRO A 575 15.22 27.75 -20.49
C PRO A 575 15.59 28.12 -21.93
N LEU A 576 14.61 28.10 -22.83
CA LEU A 576 14.84 28.27 -24.26
C LEU A 576 14.16 29.55 -24.77
N VAL A 577 14.86 30.32 -25.59
CA VAL A 577 14.32 31.52 -26.23
C VAL A 577 13.91 31.22 -27.67
N ILE A 578 12.75 31.73 -28.07
CA ILE A 578 12.35 31.82 -29.49
C ILE A 578 12.13 33.28 -29.84
N GLU A 579 12.75 33.75 -30.92
CA GLU A 579 12.46 35.06 -31.53
C GLU A 579 11.68 34.87 -32.83
N ILE A 580 10.47 35.41 -32.85
CA ILE A 580 9.56 35.37 -34.00
C ILE A 580 9.64 36.71 -34.74
N PRO A 581 9.93 36.71 -36.05
CA PRO A 581 9.99 37.95 -36.82
C PRO A 581 8.58 38.50 -37.14
N PRO A 582 8.43 39.83 -37.26
CA PRO A 582 7.20 40.41 -37.79
C PRO A 582 6.97 39.98 -39.24
N GLY A 583 5.75 39.57 -39.57
CA GLY A 583 5.36 39.16 -40.92
C GLY A 583 4.40 37.97 -40.97
N PRO A 584 3.93 37.60 -42.19
CA PRO A 584 2.93 36.56 -42.40
C PRO A 584 3.49 35.18 -42.00
N THR A 585 3.28 34.83 -40.74
CA THR A 585 3.83 33.64 -40.09
C THR A 585 2.74 32.97 -39.26
N ALA A 586 2.88 31.68 -39.02
CA ALA A 586 2.03 30.94 -38.09
C ALA A 586 2.83 29.85 -37.42
N GLY A 587 2.63 29.64 -36.13
CA GLY A 587 3.27 28.58 -35.40
C GLY A 587 2.75 28.44 -33.98
N GLY A 588 3.30 27.46 -33.29
CA GLY A 588 2.93 27.18 -31.92
C GLY A 588 3.84 26.17 -31.26
N ILE A 589 3.62 26.02 -29.96
CA ILE A 589 4.37 25.11 -29.09
C ILE A 589 3.37 24.12 -28.51
N SER A 590 3.66 22.83 -28.62
CA SER A 590 2.93 21.78 -27.92
C SER A 590 3.84 20.96 -27.02
N ASP A 591 3.25 20.38 -25.99
CA ASP A 591 3.92 19.41 -25.15
C ASP A 591 4.03 18.06 -25.88
N MET A 592 4.73 17.10 -25.28
CA MET A 592 4.85 15.77 -25.89
C MET A 592 3.55 14.97 -25.89
N TRP A 593 2.50 15.44 -25.21
CA TRP A 593 1.14 14.88 -25.30
C TRP A 593 0.33 15.49 -26.45
N GLN A 594 0.97 16.30 -27.30
CA GLN A 594 0.38 17.03 -28.43
C GLN A 594 -0.65 18.08 -28.00
N MET A 595 -0.60 18.53 -26.74
CA MET A 595 -1.45 19.59 -26.23
C MET A 595 -0.73 20.94 -26.40
N GLY A 596 -1.46 21.95 -26.86
CA GLY A 596 -0.93 23.32 -26.95
C GLY A 596 -0.51 23.85 -25.58
N VAL A 597 0.67 24.46 -25.50
CA VAL A 597 1.25 24.90 -24.22
C VAL A 597 0.90 26.36 -23.95
N GLY A 598 -0.02 26.60 -23.00
CA GLY A 598 -0.33 27.94 -22.50
C GLY A 598 -0.74 28.92 -23.61
N ASN A 599 -0.03 30.03 -23.73
CA ASN A 599 -0.20 31.00 -24.83
C ASN A 599 0.83 30.79 -25.96
N GLY A 600 1.48 29.63 -26.07
CA GLY A 600 2.62 29.35 -26.94
C GLY A 600 2.38 29.45 -28.45
N ASP A 601 1.18 29.80 -28.89
CA ASP A 601 0.90 30.17 -30.29
C ASP A 601 1.58 31.50 -30.65
N PHE A 602 2.00 31.63 -31.90
CA PHE A 602 2.64 32.82 -32.44
C PHE A 602 2.36 33.03 -33.94
N GLY A 603 2.57 34.26 -34.41
CA GLY A 603 2.24 34.70 -35.77
C GLY A 603 0.82 35.25 -35.86
N GLU A 604 0.17 35.09 -37.02
CA GLU A 604 -1.14 35.70 -37.30
C GLU A 604 -2.25 35.28 -36.31
N ALA A 605 -2.21 34.03 -35.86
CA ALA A 605 -3.17 33.47 -34.90
C ALA A 605 -2.72 33.62 -33.44
N GLY A 606 -1.48 34.03 -33.20
CA GLY A 606 -0.90 34.16 -31.87
C GLY A 606 -1.20 35.51 -31.21
N PRO A 607 -0.87 35.65 -29.90
CA PRO A 607 -1.02 36.92 -29.18
C PRO A 607 -0.25 38.09 -29.79
N ASP A 608 0.82 37.81 -30.54
CA ASP A 608 1.66 38.80 -31.23
C ASP A 608 1.02 39.36 -32.50
N LYS A 609 -0.02 38.71 -33.05
CA LYS A 609 -0.74 39.15 -34.26
C LYS A 609 0.20 39.49 -35.42
N ALA A 610 1.22 38.65 -35.64
CA ALA A 610 2.26 38.82 -36.67
C ALA A 610 3.13 40.08 -36.53
N MET A 611 3.15 40.74 -35.37
CA MET A 611 4.03 41.88 -35.08
C MET A 611 5.43 41.46 -34.58
N GLY A 612 5.68 40.16 -34.48
CA GLY A 612 6.89 39.59 -33.91
C GLY A 612 6.83 39.47 -32.39
N ASP A 613 7.60 38.56 -31.83
CA ASP A 613 7.56 38.23 -30.41
C ASP A 613 8.88 37.63 -29.92
N LYS A 614 9.09 37.62 -28.61
CA LYS A 614 10.15 36.87 -27.94
C LYS A 614 9.56 35.98 -26.86
N LEU A 615 9.63 34.67 -27.08
CA LEU A 615 9.15 33.68 -26.12
C LEU A 615 10.29 33.19 -25.25
N LEU A 616 10.00 32.99 -23.96
CA LEU A 616 10.86 32.24 -23.06
C LEU A 616 10.12 30.98 -22.61
N ILE A 617 10.63 29.82 -23.01
CA ILE A 617 10.04 28.51 -22.75
C ILE A 617 10.72 27.90 -21.52
N LEU A 618 9.90 27.52 -20.55
CA LEU A 618 10.32 26.90 -19.30
C LEU A 618 9.75 25.49 -19.20
N GLY A 619 10.61 24.53 -18.87
CA GLY A 619 10.22 23.15 -18.61
C GLY A 619 9.74 22.93 -17.17
N PRO A 620 9.28 21.71 -16.85
CA PRO A 620 8.87 21.35 -15.50
C PRO A 620 9.96 21.62 -14.47
N GLY A 621 9.62 22.35 -13.41
CA GLY A 621 10.54 22.67 -12.31
C GLY A 621 11.57 23.78 -12.61
N GLN A 622 11.59 24.37 -13.81
CA GLN A 622 12.49 25.48 -14.12
C GLN A 622 11.95 26.82 -13.56
N GLU A 623 12.82 27.55 -12.86
CA GLU A 623 12.52 28.87 -12.32
C GLU A 623 12.35 29.92 -13.41
N ASP A 624 11.49 30.91 -13.15
CA ASP A 624 11.35 32.08 -14.02
C ASP A 624 12.50 33.06 -13.78
N PRO A 625 13.34 33.37 -14.78
CA PRO A 625 14.36 34.40 -14.61
C PRO A 625 13.74 35.82 -14.49
N LYS A 626 12.43 35.98 -14.75
CA LYS A 626 11.71 37.26 -14.74
C LYS A 626 12.35 38.32 -15.64
N ALA A 627 12.93 37.86 -16.75
CA ALA A 627 13.57 38.72 -17.73
C ALA A 627 12.53 39.61 -18.43
N ALA A 628 12.78 40.92 -18.47
CA ALA A 628 11.91 41.85 -19.18
C ALA A 628 11.97 41.62 -20.69
N GLY A 629 10.84 41.79 -21.38
CA GLY A 629 10.75 41.69 -22.84
C GLY A 629 10.50 40.28 -23.38
N TYR A 630 10.25 39.29 -22.52
CA TYR A 630 9.85 37.94 -22.93
C TYR A 630 8.42 37.61 -22.51
N ARG A 631 7.72 36.89 -23.37
CA ARG A 631 6.47 36.22 -23.03
C ARG A 631 6.77 34.78 -22.60
N VAL A 632 6.49 34.48 -21.34
CA VAL A 632 6.81 33.20 -20.73
C VAL A 632 5.80 32.13 -21.13
N VAL A 633 6.28 30.98 -21.58
CA VAL A 633 5.51 29.78 -21.94
C VAL A 633 6.00 28.62 -21.07
N ARG A 634 5.09 27.95 -20.35
CA ARG A 634 5.46 26.88 -19.39
C ARG A 634 4.97 25.53 -19.87
N SER A 635 5.90 24.64 -20.20
CA SER A 635 5.61 23.28 -20.65
C SER A 635 5.46 22.30 -19.48
N PRO A 636 4.44 21.42 -19.49
CA PRO A 636 4.32 20.32 -18.55
C PRO A 636 5.26 19.14 -18.87
N THR A 637 5.95 19.15 -20.01
CA THR A 637 6.93 18.12 -20.43
C THR A 637 8.32 18.72 -20.67
N VAL A 638 9.36 17.91 -20.45
CA VAL A 638 10.76 18.34 -20.64
C VAL A 638 11.14 18.53 -22.11
N SER A 639 10.59 17.72 -23.01
CA SER A 639 10.65 17.99 -24.45
C SER A 639 9.40 18.73 -24.88
N VAL A 640 9.53 19.57 -25.92
CA VAL A 640 8.40 20.27 -26.54
C VAL A 640 8.52 20.17 -28.04
N PHE A 641 7.40 20.20 -28.73
CA PHE A 641 7.36 20.38 -30.17
C PHE A 641 7.19 21.86 -30.50
N ILE A 642 7.98 22.34 -31.46
CA ILE A 642 7.84 23.68 -32.03
C ILE A 642 7.51 23.51 -33.50
N GLY A 643 6.41 24.14 -33.93
CA GLY A 643 6.05 24.22 -35.33
C GLY A 643 6.01 25.67 -35.80
N PHE A 644 6.67 25.95 -36.93
CA PHE A 644 6.68 27.25 -37.58
C PHE A 644 6.41 27.11 -39.07
N ARG A 645 5.65 28.06 -39.61
CA ARG A 645 5.34 28.19 -41.03
C ARG A 645 5.47 29.64 -41.46
N VAL A 646 5.92 29.81 -42.69
CA VAL A 646 5.91 31.10 -43.38
C VAL A 646 4.77 31.10 -44.39
N LEU A 647 3.92 32.12 -44.34
CA LEU A 647 2.68 32.22 -45.12
C LEU A 647 2.83 33.15 -46.34
N SER A 648 3.99 33.77 -46.52
CA SER A 648 4.28 34.61 -47.69
C SER A 648 4.14 33.83 -49.00
N PRO A 649 3.36 34.32 -49.98
CA PRO A 649 3.31 33.73 -51.32
C PRO A 649 4.57 34.03 -52.15
N ASP A 650 5.38 35.03 -51.76
CA ASP A 650 6.68 35.30 -52.35
C ASP A 650 7.79 34.46 -51.66
N PRO A 651 8.48 33.56 -52.39
CA PRO A 651 9.57 32.75 -51.85
C PRO A 651 10.75 33.54 -51.29
N GLN A 652 11.09 34.70 -51.86
CA GLN A 652 12.22 35.51 -51.37
C GLN A 652 11.87 36.18 -50.03
N ALA A 653 10.70 36.80 -49.94
CA ALA A 653 10.18 37.30 -48.67
C ALA A 653 10.00 36.18 -47.65
N GLY A 654 9.58 34.99 -48.09
CA GLY A 654 9.41 33.83 -47.22
C GLY A 654 10.73 33.36 -46.60
N LYS A 655 11.78 33.24 -47.42
CA LYS A 655 13.13 32.92 -46.95
C LYS A 655 13.68 33.98 -45.99
N ALA A 656 13.45 35.26 -46.30
CA ALA A 656 13.90 36.36 -45.44
C ALA A 656 13.24 36.37 -44.06
N LEU A 657 12.00 35.87 -43.92
CA LEU A 657 11.34 35.67 -42.63
C LEU A 657 11.96 34.51 -41.88
N LEU A 658 12.15 33.37 -42.56
CA LEU A 658 12.79 32.21 -41.97
C LEU A 658 14.19 32.51 -41.41
N ASP A 659 15.02 33.25 -42.16
CA ASP A 659 16.39 33.62 -41.75
C ASP A 659 16.43 34.49 -40.48
N LYS A 660 15.28 35.07 -40.08
CA LYS A 660 15.12 35.89 -38.87
C LYS A 660 14.49 35.13 -37.70
N PHE A 661 13.96 33.94 -37.91
CA PHE A 661 13.47 33.08 -36.83
C PHE A 661 14.67 32.52 -36.06
N ARG A 662 14.69 32.71 -34.74
CA ARG A 662 15.80 32.25 -33.89
C ARG A 662 15.30 31.38 -32.76
N ILE A 663 16.07 30.36 -32.44
CA ILE A 663 15.90 29.48 -31.29
C ILE A 663 17.27 29.29 -30.65
N TYR A 664 17.38 29.53 -29.35
CA TYR A 664 18.65 29.41 -28.62
C TYR A 664 18.43 29.29 -27.11
N PRO A 665 19.36 28.69 -26.34
CA PRO A 665 19.27 28.66 -24.88
C PRO A 665 19.29 30.07 -24.30
N TYR A 666 18.57 30.31 -23.21
CA TYR A 666 18.55 31.61 -22.54
C TYR A 666 19.90 31.98 -21.87
N SER A 667 20.68 30.96 -21.48
CA SER A 667 21.94 31.08 -20.73
C SER A 667 23.11 31.64 -21.53
#